data_AF-A0A924SZW6-F1
#
_entry.id   AF-A0A924SZW6-F1
#
_cell.length_a   1.000
_cell.length_b   1.000
_cell.length_c   1.000
_cell.angle_alpha   90.00
_cell.angle_beta   90.00
_cell.angle_gamma   90.00
#
_symmetry.space_group_name_H-M   'P 1'
#
loop_
_entity.id
_entity.type
_entity.pdbx_description
1 polymer ?
#
loop_
_entity_poly.entity_id
_entity_poly.type
_entity_poly.pdbx_seq_one_letter_code
_entity_poly.pdbx_strand_id
1 'polypeptide(L)'
;MISRLSSKNRSWLFCGLGLILFGGLWGVLPAHDSAYSSSGFKSSNQKRLFSKPWSTQNLIRDLAAKGNFPADRGCFYNQRMDLAILRQEIQEMEASLAPPKGTSPVRRKELIWNELDLSKFPVLQERYLTLNTDWFEVPEPRLIADCRDLFCVVDAVYGKKDSEEGVRLYHWYLRMGAPLVVSSKIPAVLLDEKDLAAGGEDDEGEVALSRSHRKLQESLFKADELKAFSILSESLSPSYRRMWSLQEIHRLPNGMHLGPGVGADYRSSQGWKVNGRTGAKSAFHLNYGYIRLIPDQMRMSTPPSVRGDYLFQTVAHEMTHAIDYVLFSPKFEDADTVSTHAEWMGFSGWKKVVVTDPVTHVSTWHWEMNPGHELFAEDDDYAQTSPEEDFAEAAMNFRLYPEKMLPLPLKSAYIAQHIYQGRRFDVESLKKFYLEQMTAEASSRLPSMVEDCSGQADCLDLRLQQSFERSVRFLQKTELEACQVLDENLQAELAGEGKEALLPKIGELLEHSNSVAKIRADIEMFQKYLSAEVDPREAYVACYGQELSSENCYTQGLASQLDQAASKYSGESQSWVTAEKQKYLKQAPFSLARARVERDTDEVLLGVHENLTLTVLSLWERCTETPAEPDLGLTQDFQNSSVLTPFTAAEQYVALSILNCVNVSLKSELRKVAIAGVARPDLVPASPFYGIAVERLLVQGARMLSGFLQKDAAEELLKNFRRKAPILTSVSAKLRSLPAADLKASCDSLANDQINSLVEKSLEVQPQERMSFRFNSRSELVTSWSEGLCKELLKTVSE
;
A
#
# COMPACT_ATOMS: atom_id res chain seq x y z
N MET A 1 57.04 2.26 -37.88
CA MET A 1 56.08 2.63 -38.96
C MET A 1 54.68 2.39 -38.39
N ILE A 2 53.76 3.37 -38.30
CA ILE A 2 53.11 4.19 -39.36
C ILE A 2 52.17 3.32 -40.23
N SER A 3 50.86 3.58 -40.45
CA SER A 3 49.77 4.37 -39.79
C SER A 3 48.44 4.03 -40.56
N ARG A 4 47.16 4.19 -40.15
CA ARG A 4 46.34 4.82 -39.07
C ARG A 4 45.16 3.86 -38.76
N LEU A 5 44.25 3.97 -37.76
CA LEU A 5 43.77 4.99 -36.79
C LEU A 5 42.74 6.07 -37.23
N SER A 6 41.43 5.73 -37.14
CA SER A 6 40.33 6.62 -36.73
C SER A 6 39.15 5.74 -36.22
N SER A 7 38.65 5.80 -34.98
CA SER A 7 38.08 6.89 -34.16
C SER A 7 36.67 7.32 -34.63
N LYS A 8 35.66 7.54 -33.77
CA LYS A 8 35.60 7.95 -32.34
C LYS A 8 34.57 7.06 -31.57
N ASN A 9 34.57 6.77 -30.26
CA ASN A 9 35.29 7.20 -29.05
C ASN A 9 34.77 8.44 -28.26
N ARG A 10 34.02 8.19 -27.17
CA ARG A 10 34.15 8.71 -25.76
C ARG A 10 33.04 8.08 -24.88
N SER A 11 33.30 7.36 -23.76
CA SER A 11 33.87 7.74 -22.43
C SER A 11 32.87 8.55 -21.58
N TRP A 12 32.68 8.38 -20.26
CA TRP A 12 33.50 7.82 -19.13
C TRP A 12 32.60 6.95 -18.19
N LEU A 13 33.01 5.97 -17.35
CA LEU A 13 34.24 5.62 -16.59
C LEU A 13 34.27 6.17 -15.14
N PHE A 14 34.06 5.30 -14.12
CA PHE A 14 34.69 5.38 -12.79
C PHE A 14 34.74 4.02 -12.04
N CYS A 15 35.65 3.92 -11.07
CA CYS A 15 36.12 2.72 -10.34
C CYS A 15 35.19 2.25 -9.18
N GLY A 16 35.38 1.08 -8.55
CA GLY A 16 36.28 -0.06 -8.83
C GLY A 16 36.65 -0.90 -7.58
N LEU A 17 37.42 -1.98 -7.81
CA LEU A 17 38.23 -2.79 -6.86
C LEU A 17 37.62 -3.29 -5.52
N GLY A 18 37.54 -4.63 -5.38
CA GLY A 18 37.37 -5.33 -4.10
C GLY A 18 37.33 -6.85 -4.28
N LEU A 19 38.48 -7.54 -4.17
CA LEU A 19 38.59 -8.98 -4.46
C LEU A 19 39.61 -9.67 -3.54
N ILE A 20 39.12 -10.48 -2.60
CA ILE A 20 39.87 -11.40 -1.73
C ILE A 20 39.00 -12.66 -1.63
N LEU A 21 39.31 -13.73 -2.39
CA LEU A 21 40.11 -14.88 -1.95
C LEU A 21 39.56 -15.60 -0.70
N PHE A 22 38.85 -16.71 -0.93
CA PHE A 22 39.34 -18.05 -0.55
C PHE A 22 38.66 -19.09 -1.45
N GLY A 23 39.21 -20.29 -1.57
CA GLY A 23 38.65 -21.31 -2.45
C GLY A 23 39.08 -22.73 -2.11
N GLY A 24 38.27 -23.68 -2.60
CA GLY A 24 38.58 -25.11 -2.65
C GLY A 24 38.26 -25.90 -1.38
N LEU A 25 37.27 -26.78 -1.49
CA LEU A 25 37.49 -28.23 -1.31
C LEU A 25 36.39 -29.05 -1.98
N TRP A 26 36.74 -30.27 -2.37
CA TRP A 26 35.83 -31.25 -2.95
C TRP A 26 35.13 -32.07 -1.86
N GLY A 27 33.89 -32.45 -2.13
CA GLY A 27 33.36 -33.80 -1.86
C GLY A 27 33.14 -34.24 -0.41
N VAL A 28 31.88 -34.57 -0.08
CA VAL A 28 31.42 -35.92 0.28
C VAL A 28 29.90 -35.84 0.48
N LEU A 29 29.15 -36.73 -0.19
CA LEU A 29 27.74 -36.95 0.10
C LEU A 29 27.61 -38.01 1.20
N PRO A 30 26.99 -37.72 2.36
CA PRO A 30 26.52 -38.77 3.26
C PRO A 30 25.21 -39.35 2.71
N ALA A 31 25.22 -40.62 2.32
CA ALA A 31 23.98 -41.37 2.16
C ALA A 31 23.36 -41.58 3.56
N HIS A 32 22.10 -41.19 3.74
CA HIS A 32 21.40 -41.37 5.00
C HIS A 32 20.41 -42.54 4.91
N ASP A 33 20.91 -43.74 5.22
CA ASP A 33 20.04 -44.82 5.66
C ASP A 33 19.37 -44.43 6.99
N SER A 34 18.06 -44.59 7.07
CA SER A 34 17.29 -44.47 8.32
C SER A 34 16.21 -45.55 8.38
N ALA A 35 16.63 -46.78 8.70
CA ALA A 35 15.72 -47.90 8.92
C ALA A 35 14.86 -47.65 10.17
N TYR A 36 13.61 -47.21 9.96
CA TYR A 36 12.69 -46.96 11.07
C TYR A 36 12.09 -48.26 11.61
N SER A 37 12.46 -48.59 12.84
CA SER A 37 11.97 -49.76 13.57
C SER A 37 10.48 -49.65 13.86
N SER A 38 9.69 -50.64 13.43
CA SER A 38 8.25 -50.71 13.66
C SER A 38 7.92 -51.22 15.07
N SER A 39 7.72 -50.32 16.04
CA SER A 39 7.02 -50.64 17.30
C SER A 39 5.51 -50.49 17.10
N GLY A 40 4.77 -51.57 17.35
CA GLY A 40 3.38 -51.68 16.88
C GLY A 40 2.33 -51.11 17.82
N PHE A 41 1.46 -50.21 17.31
CA PHE A 41 0.20 -49.85 17.95
C PHE A 41 -0.99 -50.43 17.16
N LYS A 42 -1.64 -51.47 17.71
CA LYS A 42 -2.74 -52.18 17.03
C LYS A 42 -4.08 -51.45 17.18
N SER A 43 -4.32 -50.42 16.37
CA SER A 43 -5.65 -49.80 16.23
C SER A 43 -6.55 -50.64 15.31
N SER A 44 -7.19 -51.67 15.85
CA SER A 44 -8.07 -52.57 15.09
C SER A 44 -9.52 -52.09 15.07
N ASN A 45 -9.84 -51.05 14.29
CA ASN A 45 -11.24 -50.75 13.90
C ASN A 45 -11.47 -49.89 12.64
N GLN A 46 -10.44 -49.38 11.95
CA GLN A 46 -10.59 -48.32 10.94
C GLN A 46 -10.71 -48.80 9.47
N LYS A 47 -11.16 -50.04 9.21
CA LYS A 47 -11.08 -50.70 7.88
C LYS A 47 -12.43 -51.03 7.19
N ARG A 48 -13.52 -50.28 7.45
CA ARG A 48 -14.86 -50.61 6.88
C ARG A 48 -15.76 -49.45 6.39
N LEU A 49 -15.24 -48.26 6.12
CA LEU A 49 -16.06 -47.15 5.56
C LEU A 49 -15.64 -46.62 4.18
N PHE A 50 -14.40 -46.84 3.71
CA PHE A 50 -13.95 -46.40 2.39
C PHE A 50 -14.02 -47.55 1.37
N SER A 51 -15.18 -47.73 0.74
CA SER A 51 -15.45 -48.82 -0.22
C SER A 51 -16.00 -48.35 -1.57
N LYS A 52 -15.50 -47.21 -2.08
CA LYS A 52 -15.40 -46.85 -3.51
C LYS A 52 -14.60 -45.55 -3.67
N PRO A 53 -13.47 -45.52 -4.40
CA PRO A 53 -12.91 -44.25 -4.84
C PRO A 53 -13.86 -43.59 -5.84
N TRP A 54 -14.22 -42.33 -5.60
CA TRP A 54 -14.96 -41.52 -6.58
C TRP A 54 -13.96 -40.96 -7.60
N SER A 55 -13.84 -41.60 -8.76
CA SER A 55 -12.99 -41.10 -9.83
C SER A 55 -13.50 -39.78 -10.41
N THR A 56 -12.57 -39.00 -10.96
CA THR A 56 -12.76 -37.82 -11.82
C THR A 56 -13.83 -38.07 -12.91
N GLN A 57 -13.90 -39.31 -13.39
CA GLN A 57 -14.91 -39.82 -14.32
C GLN A 57 -16.36 -39.64 -13.87
N ASN A 58 -16.65 -39.53 -12.57
CA ASN A 58 -18.01 -39.28 -12.09
C ASN A 58 -18.37 -37.79 -12.14
N LEU A 59 -17.39 -36.87 -12.05
CA LEU A 59 -17.65 -35.43 -12.06
C LEU A 59 -18.07 -34.96 -13.46
N ILE A 60 -17.24 -35.22 -14.47
CA ILE A 60 -17.54 -34.83 -15.86
C ILE A 60 -18.89 -35.43 -16.28
N ARG A 61 -19.12 -36.71 -15.92
CA ARG A 61 -20.38 -37.40 -16.13
C ARG A 61 -21.56 -36.73 -15.42
N ASP A 62 -21.46 -36.37 -14.14
CA ASP A 62 -22.59 -35.76 -13.45
C ASP A 62 -22.87 -34.31 -13.87
N LEU A 63 -21.83 -33.53 -14.22
CA LEU A 63 -21.95 -32.20 -14.82
C LEU A 63 -22.67 -32.26 -16.17
N ALA A 64 -22.26 -33.20 -17.02
CA ALA A 64 -22.88 -33.51 -18.30
C ALA A 64 -24.30 -34.06 -18.16
N ALA A 65 -24.52 -34.91 -17.16
CA ALA A 65 -25.67 -35.80 -17.16
C ALA A 65 -26.97 -35.15 -16.76
N LYS A 66 -26.88 -34.34 -15.71
CA LYS A 66 -28.04 -34.04 -14.87
C LYS A 66 -28.59 -32.66 -15.18
N GLY A 67 -27.78 -31.73 -15.69
CA GLY A 67 -28.08 -30.29 -15.77
C GLY A 67 -28.22 -29.61 -14.41
N ASN A 68 -28.69 -30.36 -13.41
CA ASN A 68 -28.62 -30.09 -11.99
C ASN A 68 -27.17 -30.24 -11.51
N PHE A 69 -26.36 -29.21 -11.73
CA PHE A 69 -25.26 -28.90 -10.82
C PHE A 69 -25.82 -28.93 -9.38
N PRO A 70 -25.11 -29.51 -8.38
CA PRO A 70 -25.58 -29.46 -7.00
C PRO A 70 -25.81 -28.00 -6.61
N ALA A 71 -26.99 -27.66 -6.08
CA ALA A 71 -27.47 -26.27 -5.96
C ALA A 71 -26.74 -25.41 -4.93
N ASP A 72 -25.58 -25.87 -4.43
CA ASP A 72 -24.67 -25.08 -3.62
C ASP A 72 -24.05 -23.95 -4.45
N ARG A 73 -24.51 -22.73 -4.16
CA ARG A 73 -24.06 -21.49 -4.80
C ARG A 73 -22.60 -21.15 -4.49
N GLY A 74 -21.90 -21.91 -3.63
CA GLY A 74 -20.48 -21.75 -3.33
C GLY A 74 -19.55 -22.09 -4.50
N CYS A 75 -19.91 -23.06 -5.34
CA CYS A 75 -18.98 -23.74 -6.24
C CYS A 75 -18.73 -23.09 -7.62
N PHE A 76 -17.58 -23.45 -8.22
CA PHE A 76 -16.97 -22.88 -9.42
C PHE A 76 -17.99 -22.71 -10.53
N TYR A 77 -18.57 -23.84 -10.93
CA TYR A 77 -19.59 -23.95 -11.95
C TYR A 77 -20.80 -23.06 -11.66
N ASN A 78 -21.30 -23.01 -10.42
CA ASN A 78 -22.51 -22.24 -10.12
C ASN A 78 -22.29 -20.72 -10.11
N GLN A 79 -21.06 -20.24 -9.89
CA GLN A 79 -20.74 -18.80 -9.92
C GLN A 79 -20.19 -18.35 -11.27
N ARG A 80 -19.27 -19.09 -11.89
CA ARG A 80 -18.72 -18.78 -13.23
C ARG A 80 -19.74 -18.92 -14.36
N MET A 81 -20.91 -19.48 -14.08
CA MET A 81 -22.03 -19.53 -15.01
C MET A 81 -23.05 -18.41 -14.81
N ASP A 82 -22.93 -17.58 -13.78
CA ASP A 82 -23.78 -16.41 -13.56
C ASP A 82 -23.52 -15.37 -14.66
N LEU A 83 -24.60 -14.88 -15.29
CA LEU A 83 -24.52 -13.98 -16.43
C LEU A 83 -24.06 -12.57 -16.04
N ALA A 84 -24.24 -12.15 -14.78
CA ALA A 84 -23.71 -10.89 -14.29
C ALA A 84 -22.19 -10.96 -14.14
N ILE A 85 -21.66 -12.07 -13.61
CA ILE A 85 -20.21 -12.32 -13.51
C ILE A 85 -19.59 -12.38 -14.91
N LEU A 86 -20.16 -13.17 -15.83
CA LEU A 86 -19.65 -13.24 -17.21
C LEU A 86 -19.73 -11.90 -17.95
N ARG A 87 -20.77 -11.08 -17.73
CA ARG A 87 -20.85 -9.73 -18.31
C ARG A 87 -19.82 -8.76 -17.70
N GLN A 88 -19.50 -8.87 -16.41
CA GLN A 88 -18.42 -8.12 -15.79
C GLN A 88 -17.05 -8.54 -16.37
N GLU A 89 -16.79 -9.84 -16.49
CA GLU A 89 -15.53 -10.35 -17.03
C GLU A 89 -15.34 -10.00 -18.52
N ILE A 90 -16.42 -9.93 -19.30
CA ILE A 90 -16.41 -9.35 -20.65
C ILE A 90 -15.98 -7.88 -20.60
N GLN A 91 -16.54 -7.05 -19.72
CA GLN A 91 -16.18 -5.63 -19.61
C GLN A 91 -14.73 -5.43 -19.17
N GLU A 92 -14.23 -6.25 -18.24
CA GLU A 92 -12.83 -6.23 -17.80
C GLU A 92 -11.88 -6.67 -18.92
N MET A 93 -12.23 -7.72 -19.68
CA MET A 93 -11.48 -8.14 -20.86
C MET A 93 -11.50 -7.07 -21.96
N GLU A 94 -12.66 -6.46 -22.25
CA GLU A 94 -12.78 -5.37 -23.21
C GLU A 94 -11.92 -4.17 -22.81
N ALA A 95 -11.91 -3.80 -21.52
CA ALA A 95 -11.06 -2.73 -21.00
C ALA A 95 -9.56 -3.06 -21.11
N SER A 96 -9.17 -4.33 -20.91
CA SER A 96 -7.78 -4.81 -21.07
C SER A 96 -7.32 -4.87 -22.54
N LEU A 97 -8.26 -5.07 -23.47
CA LEU A 97 -8.04 -5.17 -24.91
C LEU A 97 -8.21 -3.84 -25.65
N ALA A 98 -8.73 -2.81 -24.98
CA ALA A 98 -8.94 -1.50 -25.57
C ALA A 98 -7.61 -0.88 -26.04
N PRO A 99 -7.57 -0.26 -27.24
CA PRO A 99 -6.37 0.44 -27.69
C PRO A 99 -6.02 1.59 -26.72
N PRO A 100 -4.72 1.90 -26.51
CA PRO A 100 -4.30 2.95 -25.58
C PRO A 100 -5.00 4.29 -25.80
N LYS A 101 -5.34 4.97 -24.70
CA LYS A 101 -6.02 6.29 -24.74
C LYS A 101 -5.20 7.28 -25.59
N GLY A 102 -5.72 7.62 -26.77
CA GLY A 102 -5.06 8.50 -27.74
C GLY A 102 -4.95 7.89 -29.14
N THR A 103 -4.77 6.56 -29.26
CA THR A 103 -4.88 5.88 -30.55
C THR A 103 -6.36 5.66 -30.87
N SER A 104 -7.01 6.69 -31.41
CA SER A 104 -8.31 6.50 -32.07
C SER A 104 -8.14 5.43 -33.15
N PRO A 105 -8.91 4.33 -33.13
CA PRO A 105 -8.95 3.44 -34.28
C PRO A 105 -9.40 4.25 -35.49
N VAL A 106 -8.80 4.00 -36.65
CA VAL A 106 -9.21 4.64 -37.91
C VAL A 106 -10.57 4.08 -38.29
N ARG A 107 -11.63 4.67 -37.71
CA ARG A 107 -13.03 4.33 -38.00
C ARG A 107 -13.24 4.48 -39.49
N ARG A 108 -13.40 3.33 -40.17
CA ARG A 108 -13.82 3.29 -41.57
C ARG A 108 -15.17 3.99 -41.64
N LYS A 109 -15.37 4.87 -42.62
CA LYS A 109 -16.70 5.44 -42.85
C LYS A 109 -17.65 4.30 -43.22
N GLU A 110 -18.77 4.23 -42.50
CA GLU A 110 -19.92 3.36 -42.79
C GLU A 110 -19.59 1.86 -42.96
N LEU A 111 -19.29 1.20 -41.83
CA LEU A 111 -19.39 -0.25 -41.70
C LEU A 111 -20.86 -0.66 -41.47
N ILE A 112 -21.62 -0.75 -42.57
CA ILE A 112 -22.99 -1.28 -42.57
C ILE A 112 -22.96 -2.75 -43.01
N TRP A 113 -23.52 -3.64 -42.21
CA TRP A 113 -23.64 -5.08 -42.50
C TRP A 113 -25.07 -5.53 -42.18
N ASN A 114 -25.80 -6.09 -43.15
CA ASN A 114 -27.20 -6.53 -42.95
C ASN A 114 -28.08 -5.45 -42.27
N GLU A 115 -28.08 -4.22 -42.81
CA GLU A 115 -28.76 -3.03 -42.27
C GLU A 115 -28.24 -2.52 -40.90
N LEU A 116 -27.40 -3.29 -40.21
CA LEU A 116 -26.78 -2.90 -38.94
C LEU A 116 -25.56 -1.97 -39.15
N ASP A 117 -25.61 -0.81 -38.50
CA ASP A 117 -24.51 0.14 -38.42
C ASP A 117 -23.57 -0.21 -37.25
N LEU A 118 -22.47 -0.89 -37.57
CA LEU A 118 -21.48 -1.35 -36.60
C LEU A 118 -20.74 -0.19 -35.90
N SER A 119 -20.77 1.04 -36.44
CA SER A 119 -20.09 2.18 -35.81
C SER A 119 -20.72 2.62 -34.48
N LYS A 120 -21.92 2.13 -34.17
CA LYS A 120 -22.63 2.31 -32.90
C LYS A 120 -22.15 1.37 -31.78
N PHE A 121 -21.38 0.32 -32.10
CA PHE A 121 -21.01 -0.75 -31.18
C PHE A 121 -19.76 -0.40 -30.33
N PRO A 122 -19.54 -1.09 -29.20
CA PRO A 122 -18.24 -1.15 -28.54
C PRO A 122 -17.16 -1.63 -29.52
N VAL A 123 -15.98 -1.00 -29.52
CA VAL A 123 -14.94 -1.18 -30.57
C VAL A 123 -14.49 -2.63 -30.77
N LEU A 124 -14.54 -3.46 -29.72
CA LEU A 124 -14.17 -4.88 -29.81
C LEU A 124 -15.31 -5.76 -30.32
N GLN A 125 -16.57 -5.35 -30.14
CA GLN A 125 -17.76 -5.98 -30.71
C GLN A 125 -17.95 -5.58 -32.18
N GLU A 126 -17.70 -4.30 -32.51
CA GLU A 126 -17.53 -3.78 -33.88
C GLU A 126 -16.48 -4.63 -34.63
N ARG A 127 -15.29 -4.79 -34.04
CA ARG A 127 -14.20 -5.60 -34.63
C ARG A 127 -14.56 -7.08 -34.76
N TYR A 128 -15.17 -7.67 -33.74
CA TYR A 128 -15.63 -9.06 -33.76
C TYR A 128 -16.60 -9.28 -34.93
N LEU A 129 -17.71 -8.52 -34.99
CA LEU A 129 -18.69 -8.65 -36.09
C LEU A 129 -18.05 -8.39 -37.46
N THR A 130 -17.19 -7.37 -37.58
CA THR A 130 -16.51 -7.02 -38.85
C THR A 130 -15.58 -8.11 -39.37
N LEU A 131 -14.90 -8.85 -38.50
CA LEU A 131 -14.03 -9.96 -38.90
C LEU A 131 -14.80 -11.26 -39.17
N ASN A 132 -16.02 -11.37 -38.65
CA ASN A 132 -16.74 -12.63 -38.47
C ASN A 132 -18.07 -12.67 -39.24
N THR A 133 -18.29 -11.77 -40.20
CA THR A 133 -19.62 -11.56 -40.84
C THR A 133 -20.24 -12.80 -41.46
N ASP A 134 -19.43 -13.71 -42.01
CA ASP A 134 -19.91 -14.95 -42.64
C ASP A 134 -20.29 -16.05 -41.63
N TRP A 135 -19.82 -15.91 -40.39
CA TRP A 135 -20.11 -16.79 -39.26
C TRP A 135 -21.44 -16.46 -38.56
N PHE A 136 -22.18 -15.47 -39.07
CA PHE A 136 -23.50 -15.07 -38.61
C PHE A 136 -24.52 -15.20 -39.73
N GLU A 137 -25.49 -16.11 -39.56
CA GLU A 137 -26.67 -16.17 -40.41
C GLU A 137 -27.83 -15.46 -39.70
N VAL A 138 -28.19 -14.28 -40.19
CA VAL A 138 -29.28 -13.47 -39.62
C VAL A 138 -30.57 -13.81 -40.39
N PRO A 139 -31.63 -14.32 -39.74
CA PRO A 139 -32.86 -14.75 -40.43
C PRO A 139 -33.54 -13.63 -41.24
N GLU A 140 -33.54 -12.41 -40.72
CA GLU A 140 -34.01 -11.21 -41.41
C GLU A 140 -33.17 -9.99 -40.96
N PRO A 141 -32.55 -9.20 -41.87
CA PRO A 141 -31.72 -8.04 -41.51
C PRO A 141 -32.38 -7.04 -40.56
N ARG A 142 -33.67 -6.75 -40.79
CA ARG A 142 -34.48 -5.85 -39.95
C ARG A 142 -34.53 -6.21 -38.45
N LEU A 143 -34.27 -7.48 -38.08
CA LEU A 143 -34.29 -7.93 -36.69
C LEU A 143 -33.06 -7.45 -35.90
N ILE A 144 -31.97 -7.06 -36.59
CA ILE A 144 -30.74 -6.57 -35.95
C ILE A 144 -30.48 -5.08 -36.19
N ALA A 145 -31.18 -4.42 -37.11
CA ALA A 145 -30.87 -3.04 -37.54
C ALA A 145 -30.79 -2.00 -36.41
N ASP A 146 -31.58 -2.16 -35.34
CA ASP A 146 -31.59 -1.29 -34.15
C ASP A 146 -30.61 -1.70 -33.03
N CYS A 147 -29.91 -2.82 -33.18
CA CYS A 147 -28.96 -3.32 -32.19
C CYS A 147 -27.76 -2.37 -31.98
N ARG A 148 -27.20 -2.41 -30.76
CA ARG A 148 -26.07 -1.55 -30.33
C ARG A 148 -24.94 -2.31 -29.63
N ASP A 149 -25.17 -3.59 -29.36
CA ASP A 149 -24.21 -4.52 -28.79
C ASP A 149 -24.38 -5.90 -29.48
N LEU A 150 -23.37 -6.74 -29.34
CA LEU A 150 -23.34 -8.08 -29.92
C LEU A 150 -24.40 -9.01 -29.31
N PHE A 151 -24.81 -8.78 -28.07
CA PHE A 151 -25.79 -9.63 -27.40
C PHE A 151 -27.14 -9.54 -28.10
N CYS A 152 -27.59 -8.33 -28.45
CA CYS A 152 -28.78 -8.07 -29.27
C CYS A 152 -28.73 -8.76 -30.64
N VAL A 153 -27.56 -8.80 -31.29
CA VAL A 153 -27.38 -9.46 -32.60
C VAL A 153 -27.52 -10.98 -32.46
N VAL A 154 -26.93 -11.59 -31.42
CA VAL A 154 -27.09 -13.02 -31.15
C VAL A 154 -28.52 -13.36 -30.73
N ASP A 155 -29.13 -12.55 -29.88
CA ASP A 155 -30.53 -12.71 -29.43
C ASP A 155 -31.49 -12.83 -30.62
N ALA A 156 -31.31 -11.99 -31.64
CA ALA A 156 -32.08 -12.05 -32.89
C ALA A 156 -31.82 -13.33 -33.71
N VAL A 157 -30.56 -13.78 -33.81
CA VAL A 157 -30.16 -15.04 -34.47
C VAL A 157 -30.77 -16.26 -33.77
N TYR A 158 -30.77 -16.26 -32.44
CA TYR A 158 -31.34 -17.33 -31.61
C TYR A 158 -32.88 -17.26 -31.49
N GLY A 159 -33.50 -16.13 -31.82
CA GLY A 159 -34.94 -15.91 -31.61
C GLY A 159 -35.32 -15.76 -30.14
N LYS A 160 -34.39 -15.31 -29.28
CA LYS A 160 -34.56 -15.20 -27.82
C LYS A 160 -34.03 -13.85 -27.34
N LYS A 161 -34.85 -13.07 -26.63
CA LYS A 161 -34.40 -11.81 -26.02
C LYS A 161 -33.72 -12.07 -24.66
N ASP A 162 -32.69 -11.29 -24.36
CA ASP A 162 -31.89 -11.31 -23.13
C ASP A 162 -31.23 -12.68 -22.87
N SER A 163 -30.74 -13.32 -23.94
CA SER A 163 -30.25 -14.71 -23.89
C SER A 163 -28.89 -14.85 -23.16
N GLU A 164 -28.57 -16.08 -22.72
CA GLU A 164 -27.23 -16.36 -22.20
C GLU A 164 -26.23 -16.67 -23.32
N GLU A 165 -26.75 -17.09 -24.48
CA GLU A 165 -25.97 -17.55 -25.62
C GLU A 165 -25.06 -16.43 -26.15
N GLY A 166 -25.55 -15.20 -26.31
CA GLY A 166 -24.72 -14.07 -26.72
C GLY A 166 -23.59 -13.73 -25.75
N VAL A 167 -23.83 -13.87 -24.45
CA VAL A 167 -22.81 -13.66 -23.41
C VAL A 167 -21.71 -14.71 -23.51
N ARG A 168 -22.10 -15.99 -23.62
CA ARG A 168 -21.15 -17.13 -23.65
C ARG A 168 -20.34 -17.18 -24.94
N LEU A 169 -20.96 -16.92 -26.08
CA LEU A 169 -20.30 -16.86 -27.39
C LEU A 169 -19.19 -15.79 -27.42
N TYR A 170 -19.47 -14.60 -26.88
CA TYR A 170 -18.49 -13.51 -26.86
C TYR A 170 -17.42 -13.69 -25.77
N HIS A 171 -17.79 -14.19 -24.59
CA HIS A 171 -16.85 -14.56 -23.53
C HIS A 171 -15.83 -15.60 -24.03
N TRP A 172 -16.29 -16.63 -24.75
CA TRP A 172 -15.43 -17.61 -25.41
C TRP A 172 -14.47 -16.92 -26.38
N TYR A 173 -14.95 -16.05 -27.28
CA TYR A 173 -14.10 -15.37 -28.25
C TYR A 173 -13.00 -14.51 -27.60
N LEU A 174 -13.33 -13.69 -26.61
CA LEU A 174 -12.36 -12.80 -25.96
C LEU A 174 -11.20 -13.56 -25.28
N ARG A 175 -11.47 -14.80 -24.85
CA ARG A 175 -10.52 -15.71 -24.20
C ARG A 175 -9.79 -16.61 -25.18
N MET A 176 -10.49 -17.19 -26.15
CA MET A 176 -9.93 -18.24 -27.02
C MET A 176 -9.46 -17.73 -28.38
N GLY A 177 -9.86 -16.53 -28.80
CA GLY A 177 -9.51 -15.95 -30.11
C GLY A 177 -10.40 -16.46 -31.26
N ALA A 178 -10.84 -17.71 -31.19
CA ALA A 178 -11.82 -18.32 -32.09
C ALA A 178 -13.26 -17.97 -31.67
N PRO A 179 -14.21 -17.76 -32.60
CA PRO A 179 -15.63 -17.80 -32.32
C PRO A 179 -16.19 -19.24 -32.37
N LEU A 180 -17.36 -19.40 -31.77
CA LEU A 180 -18.27 -20.50 -32.09
C LEU A 180 -19.28 -19.95 -33.12
N VAL A 181 -19.47 -20.65 -34.22
CA VAL A 181 -20.18 -20.15 -35.41
C VAL A 181 -21.71 -20.27 -35.25
N VAL A 182 -22.44 -19.23 -35.65
CA VAL A 182 -23.91 -19.13 -35.53
C VAL A 182 -24.55 -18.96 -36.91
N SER A 183 -24.24 -19.92 -37.78
CA SER A 183 -24.57 -19.95 -39.22
C SER A 183 -24.77 -21.40 -39.67
N SER A 184 -25.72 -21.66 -40.57
CA SER A 184 -25.84 -22.98 -41.23
C SER A 184 -24.84 -23.14 -42.40
N LYS A 185 -24.20 -22.03 -42.79
CA LYS A 185 -23.07 -21.99 -43.72
C LYS A 185 -21.81 -22.49 -43.02
N ILE A 186 -21.59 -23.79 -43.10
CA ILE A 186 -20.24 -24.35 -42.89
C ILE A 186 -19.40 -23.86 -44.08
N PRO A 187 -18.22 -23.24 -43.88
CA PRO A 187 -17.37 -22.82 -44.98
C PRO A 187 -16.99 -24.03 -45.81
N ALA A 188 -17.03 -23.85 -47.13
CA ALA A 188 -16.68 -24.88 -48.09
C ALA A 188 -15.19 -25.22 -47.93
N VAL A 189 -14.91 -26.26 -47.14
CA VAL A 189 -13.76 -27.12 -47.42
C VAL A 189 -13.84 -27.51 -48.88
N LEU A 190 -12.70 -27.44 -49.55
CA LEU A 190 -12.53 -27.48 -51.00
C LEU A 190 -12.86 -28.88 -51.58
N LEU A 191 -14.13 -29.27 -51.48
CA LEU A 191 -14.77 -30.10 -52.48
C LEU A 191 -14.65 -29.32 -53.79
N ASP A 192 -13.81 -29.82 -54.69
CA ASP A 192 -13.84 -29.41 -56.09
C ASP A 192 -15.28 -29.61 -56.58
N GLU A 193 -15.82 -28.70 -57.40
CA GLU A 193 -17.24 -28.78 -57.82
C GLU A 193 -17.56 -30.12 -58.52
N LYS A 194 -16.51 -30.78 -59.03
CA LYS A 194 -16.53 -32.15 -59.57
C LYS A 194 -16.88 -33.23 -58.54
N ASP A 195 -16.44 -33.12 -57.29
CA ASP A 195 -16.75 -34.10 -56.24
C ASP A 195 -18.20 -33.97 -55.76
N LEU A 196 -18.74 -32.76 -55.79
CA LEU A 196 -20.17 -32.51 -55.58
C LEU A 196 -21.01 -33.03 -56.77
N ALA A 197 -20.53 -32.88 -58.01
CA ALA A 197 -21.17 -33.44 -59.20
C ALA A 197 -20.99 -34.96 -59.38
N ALA A 198 -20.02 -35.57 -58.69
CA ALA A 198 -19.81 -37.02 -58.67
C ALA A 198 -20.79 -37.75 -57.71
N GLY A 199 -21.40 -37.02 -56.77
CA GLY A 199 -22.66 -37.42 -56.17
C GLY A 199 -23.76 -37.32 -57.23
N GLY A 200 -23.94 -38.40 -57.99
CA GLY A 200 -24.71 -38.39 -59.23
C GLY A 200 -26.12 -37.82 -59.10
N GLU A 201 -26.55 -37.12 -60.14
CA GLU A 201 -27.88 -36.53 -60.29
C GLU A 201 -28.96 -37.57 -59.94
N ASP A 202 -29.80 -37.24 -58.95
CA ASP A 202 -31.11 -37.84 -58.81
C ASP A 202 -32.04 -37.30 -59.92
N ASP A 203 -33.13 -38.02 -60.22
CA ASP A 203 -34.01 -37.74 -61.37
C ASP A 203 -34.73 -36.36 -61.32
N GLU A 204 -34.50 -35.55 -60.27
CA GLU A 204 -34.99 -34.17 -60.13
C GLU A 204 -33.91 -33.08 -60.36
N GLY A 205 -32.62 -33.44 -60.44
CA GLY A 205 -31.55 -32.57 -60.95
C GLY A 205 -31.00 -31.50 -60.01
N GLU A 206 -31.19 -31.60 -58.69
CA GLU A 206 -30.52 -30.75 -57.69
C GLU A 206 -29.56 -31.58 -56.84
N VAL A 207 -28.25 -31.29 -56.91
CA VAL A 207 -27.22 -31.94 -56.07
C VAL A 207 -27.57 -31.80 -54.58
N ALA A 208 -28.10 -32.88 -53.98
CA ALA A 208 -28.88 -32.87 -52.74
C ALA A 208 -28.14 -32.40 -51.47
N LEU A 209 -26.81 -32.19 -51.53
CA LEU A 209 -26.04 -31.53 -50.47
C LEU A 209 -26.24 -30.00 -50.43
N SER A 210 -26.83 -29.43 -51.49
CA SER A 210 -27.00 -28.00 -51.74
C SER A 210 -28.39 -27.51 -51.31
N ARG A 211 -28.42 -26.50 -50.44
CA ARG A 211 -29.53 -25.52 -50.22
C ARG A 211 -30.89 -26.01 -49.70
N SER A 212 -31.23 -27.29 -49.67
CA SER A 212 -32.53 -27.82 -49.20
C SER A 212 -32.73 -27.70 -47.66
N HIS A 213 -32.96 -26.46 -47.20
CA HIS A 213 -33.46 -26.09 -45.87
C HIS A 213 -32.75 -26.72 -44.64
N ARG A 214 -31.42 -26.57 -44.55
CA ARG A 214 -30.74 -26.64 -43.25
C ARG A 214 -31.32 -25.56 -42.34
N LYS A 215 -32.04 -25.94 -41.28
CA LYS A 215 -32.57 -24.95 -40.33
C LYS A 215 -31.42 -24.41 -39.51
N LEU A 216 -31.21 -23.09 -39.53
CA LEU A 216 -30.20 -22.39 -38.70
C LEU A 216 -30.19 -22.88 -37.25
N GLN A 217 -31.37 -23.03 -36.64
CA GLN A 217 -31.59 -23.52 -35.27
C GLN A 217 -31.00 -24.92 -35.01
N GLU A 218 -30.79 -25.75 -36.03
CA GLU A 218 -30.16 -27.06 -35.92
C GLU A 218 -28.62 -26.98 -35.99
N SER A 219 -28.06 -25.85 -36.46
CA SER A 219 -26.63 -25.49 -36.42
C SER A 219 -26.25 -24.56 -35.25
N LEU A 220 -27.20 -23.90 -34.60
CA LEU A 220 -26.91 -23.06 -33.40
C LEU A 220 -26.48 -23.92 -32.20
N PHE A 221 -25.48 -23.47 -31.45
CA PHE A 221 -25.05 -24.11 -30.21
C PHE A 221 -26.10 -24.00 -29.11
N LYS A 222 -26.36 -25.09 -28.40
CA LYS A 222 -27.31 -25.13 -27.29
C LYS A 222 -26.71 -24.48 -26.02
N ALA A 223 -27.59 -24.09 -25.09
CA ALA A 223 -27.18 -23.45 -23.84
C ALA A 223 -26.26 -24.33 -22.96
N ASP A 224 -26.50 -25.66 -22.93
CA ASP A 224 -25.64 -26.67 -22.28
C ASP A 224 -24.28 -26.80 -22.96
N GLU A 225 -24.24 -26.74 -24.30
CA GLU A 225 -22.99 -26.79 -25.07
C GLU A 225 -22.16 -25.51 -24.83
N LEU A 226 -22.77 -24.33 -24.89
CA LEU A 226 -22.12 -23.03 -24.60
C LEU A 226 -21.66 -22.90 -23.14
N LYS A 227 -22.36 -23.57 -22.21
CA LYS A 227 -21.93 -23.75 -20.82
C LYS A 227 -20.65 -24.60 -20.74
N ALA A 228 -20.55 -25.70 -21.49
CA ALA A 228 -19.33 -26.49 -21.57
C ALA A 228 -18.14 -25.69 -22.15
N PHE A 229 -18.34 -24.94 -23.23
CA PHE A 229 -17.32 -24.03 -23.77
C PHE A 229 -16.87 -22.97 -22.75
N SER A 230 -17.81 -22.40 -21.98
CA SER A 230 -17.48 -21.46 -20.89
C SER A 230 -16.50 -22.09 -19.90
N ILE A 231 -16.80 -23.31 -19.42
CA ILE A 231 -15.97 -24.08 -18.48
C ILE A 231 -14.59 -24.45 -19.09
N LEU A 232 -14.53 -24.84 -20.37
CA LEU A 232 -13.27 -25.17 -21.04
C LEU A 232 -12.35 -23.95 -21.16
N SER A 233 -12.90 -22.78 -21.51
CA SER A 233 -12.13 -21.51 -21.56
C SER A 233 -11.66 -21.03 -20.18
N GLU A 234 -12.29 -21.50 -19.12
CA GLU A 234 -11.84 -21.30 -17.74
C GLU A 234 -10.68 -22.20 -17.37
N SER A 235 -10.82 -23.51 -17.62
CA SER A 235 -9.85 -24.51 -17.20
C SER A 235 -8.45 -24.19 -17.74
N LEU A 236 -8.36 -23.74 -19.00
CA LEU A 236 -7.09 -23.50 -19.66
C LEU A 236 -6.25 -22.38 -19.02
N SER A 237 -4.98 -22.72 -18.77
CA SER A 237 -3.95 -21.79 -18.32
C SER A 237 -3.88 -20.56 -19.23
N PRO A 238 -3.59 -19.35 -18.71
CA PRO A 238 -3.49 -18.14 -19.51
C PRO A 238 -2.60 -18.24 -20.77
N SER A 239 -1.61 -19.13 -20.78
CA SER A 239 -0.74 -19.40 -21.94
C SER A 239 -1.48 -19.98 -23.16
N TYR A 240 -2.64 -20.63 -22.98
CA TYR A 240 -3.45 -21.23 -24.06
C TYR A 240 -4.74 -20.45 -24.31
N ARG A 241 -4.77 -19.19 -23.89
CA ARG A 241 -5.81 -18.23 -24.25
C ARG A 241 -5.37 -17.53 -25.54
N ARG A 242 -6.31 -17.32 -26.47
CA ARG A 242 -6.09 -16.77 -27.83
C ARG A 242 -5.17 -17.66 -28.68
N MET A 243 -5.52 -18.94 -28.77
CA MET A 243 -4.84 -19.90 -29.65
C MET A 243 -5.09 -19.52 -31.11
N TRP A 244 -4.10 -18.90 -31.75
CA TRP A 244 -4.16 -18.44 -33.14
C TRP A 244 -4.23 -19.58 -34.17
N SER A 245 -3.94 -20.81 -33.74
CA SER A 245 -4.16 -22.05 -34.49
C SER A 245 -5.64 -22.44 -34.59
N LEU A 246 -6.44 -22.06 -33.60
CA LEU A 246 -7.89 -22.28 -33.57
C LEU A 246 -8.58 -21.06 -34.19
N GLN A 247 -9.20 -21.27 -35.35
CA GLN A 247 -9.87 -20.23 -36.13
C GLN A 247 -11.36 -20.14 -35.77
N GLU A 248 -12.07 -21.27 -35.74
CA GLU A 248 -13.53 -21.32 -35.61
C GLU A 248 -14.03 -22.70 -35.12
N ILE A 249 -15.21 -22.75 -34.50
CA ILE A 249 -15.89 -24.00 -34.13
C ILE A 249 -17.31 -23.99 -34.70
N HIS A 250 -17.65 -25.04 -35.47
CA HIS A 250 -18.96 -25.27 -36.06
C HIS A 250 -19.75 -26.33 -35.30
N ARG A 251 -21.07 -26.22 -35.36
CA ARG A 251 -22.00 -27.26 -34.93
C ARG A 251 -22.86 -27.71 -36.12
N LEU A 252 -22.83 -29.01 -36.37
CA LEU A 252 -23.51 -29.64 -37.50
C LEU A 252 -24.92 -30.11 -37.08
N PRO A 253 -25.90 -30.16 -37.99
CA PRO A 253 -27.19 -30.81 -37.74
C PRO A 253 -27.07 -32.33 -37.52
N ASN A 254 -28.13 -32.95 -36.97
CA ASN A 254 -28.23 -34.42 -36.92
C ASN A 254 -28.36 -34.97 -38.36
N GLY A 255 -27.85 -36.18 -38.60
CA GLY A 255 -27.81 -36.81 -39.92
C GLY A 255 -26.82 -36.18 -40.90
N MET A 256 -26.20 -35.04 -40.58
CA MET A 256 -25.21 -34.41 -41.46
C MET A 256 -23.86 -35.13 -41.38
N HIS A 257 -23.75 -36.21 -42.15
CA HIS A 257 -22.47 -36.81 -42.49
C HIS A 257 -21.75 -35.92 -43.51
N LEU A 258 -20.55 -35.44 -43.15
CA LEU A 258 -19.58 -35.02 -44.15
C LEU A 258 -19.21 -36.27 -44.96
N GLY A 259 -19.44 -36.22 -46.28
CA GLY A 259 -19.19 -37.37 -47.16
C GLY A 259 -17.71 -37.79 -47.16
N PRO A 260 -17.38 -39.02 -47.59
CA PRO A 260 -16.02 -39.55 -47.52
C PRO A 260 -14.96 -38.66 -48.20
N GLY A 261 -15.28 -37.87 -49.22
CA GLY A 261 -14.34 -36.88 -49.78
C GLY A 261 -13.87 -35.78 -48.80
N VAL A 262 -14.58 -35.56 -47.69
CA VAL A 262 -14.30 -34.50 -46.69
C VAL A 262 -13.74 -35.05 -45.37
N GLY A 263 -13.63 -36.38 -45.23
CA GLY A 263 -13.14 -36.99 -43.98
C GLY A 263 -12.70 -38.45 -44.07
N ALA A 264 -12.78 -39.10 -45.23
CA ALA A 264 -12.46 -40.52 -45.38
C ALA A 264 -12.15 -41.01 -46.81
N ASP A 265 -10.86 -41.03 -47.19
CA ASP A 265 -10.29 -42.25 -47.78
C ASP A 265 -9.88 -43.20 -46.63
N TYR A 266 -10.86 -43.70 -45.88
CA TYR A 266 -10.65 -44.71 -44.83
C TYR A 266 -10.40 -46.10 -45.45
N ARG A 267 -9.30 -46.26 -46.21
CA ARG A 267 -8.60 -47.56 -46.38
C ARG A 267 -7.27 -47.48 -47.11
N SER A 268 -6.97 -46.45 -47.91
CA SER A 268 -5.65 -46.35 -48.54
C SER A 268 -4.62 -45.71 -47.60
N SER A 269 -3.44 -46.32 -47.49
CA SER A 269 -2.25 -45.72 -46.88
C SER A 269 -1.42 -44.93 -47.91
N GLN A 270 -2.06 -44.40 -48.96
CA GLN A 270 -1.43 -43.70 -50.06
C GLN A 270 -1.77 -42.21 -50.03
N GLY A 271 -1.02 -41.46 -49.24
CA GLY A 271 -1.26 -40.03 -49.03
C GLY A 271 -1.26 -39.20 -50.31
N TRP A 272 -2.43 -38.73 -50.72
CA TRP A 272 -2.58 -37.71 -51.76
C TRP A 272 -2.12 -36.35 -51.24
N LYS A 273 -1.19 -35.71 -51.96
CA LYS A 273 -0.66 -34.39 -51.59
C LYS A 273 -1.59 -33.27 -52.07
N VAL A 274 -2.39 -32.74 -51.16
CA VAL A 274 -2.90 -31.36 -51.27
C VAL A 274 -2.12 -30.51 -50.26
N ASN A 275 -1.21 -29.68 -50.77
CA ASN A 275 -0.40 -28.71 -49.99
C ASN A 275 0.37 -29.21 -48.75
N GLY A 276 0.71 -30.51 -48.71
CA GLY A 276 1.91 -30.98 -48.00
C GLY A 276 1.78 -31.36 -46.52
N ARG A 277 0.58 -31.28 -45.92
CA ARG A 277 0.31 -31.84 -44.58
C ARG A 277 -0.73 -32.96 -44.66
N THR A 278 -0.48 -34.05 -43.94
CA THR A 278 -1.35 -35.24 -43.90
C THR A 278 -1.44 -35.74 -42.46
N GLY A 279 -2.62 -35.60 -41.87
CA GLY A 279 -3.05 -36.20 -40.60
C GLY A 279 -4.40 -36.89 -40.83
N ALA A 280 -4.71 -37.93 -40.07
CA ALA A 280 -5.69 -38.95 -40.47
C ALA A 280 -6.85 -39.15 -39.49
N LYS A 281 -7.96 -39.67 -40.03
CA LYS A 281 -9.04 -40.37 -39.31
C LYS A 281 -9.83 -39.65 -38.20
N SER A 282 -10.36 -38.46 -38.46
CA SER A 282 -11.65 -38.09 -37.85
C SER A 282 -12.43 -37.12 -38.75
N ALA A 283 -13.69 -36.83 -38.40
CA ALA A 283 -14.48 -35.79 -39.06
C ALA A 283 -14.06 -34.35 -38.66
N PHE A 284 -13.02 -34.21 -37.83
CA PHE A 284 -12.57 -32.98 -37.18
C PHE A 284 -11.17 -32.60 -37.74
N HIS A 285 -11.12 -32.14 -39.00
CA HIS A 285 -9.84 -31.84 -39.66
C HIS A 285 -9.21 -30.51 -39.24
N LEU A 286 -8.41 -30.53 -38.17
CA LEU A 286 -7.63 -29.39 -37.69
C LEU A 286 -6.47 -28.92 -38.59
N ASN A 287 -6.19 -29.59 -39.72
CA ASN A 287 -5.21 -29.10 -40.73
C ASN A 287 -5.53 -27.68 -41.27
N TYR A 288 -6.74 -27.17 -41.03
CA TYR A 288 -7.16 -25.79 -41.34
C TYR A 288 -7.64 -24.99 -40.12
N GLY A 289 -7.44 -25.51 -38.89
CA GLY A 289 -7.72 -24.78 -37.65
C GLY A 289 -9.19 -24.67 -37.23
N TYR A 290 -10.10 -25.53 -37.73
CA TYR A 290 -11.51 -25.53 -37.32
C TYR A 290 -11.92 -26.81 -36.60
N ILE A 291 -12.98 -26.74 -35.78
CA ILE A 291 -13.62 -27.88 -35.09
C ILE A 291 -15.07 -28.05 -35.59
N ARG A 292 -15.59 -29.29 -35.70
CA ARG A 292 -16.92 -29.57 -36.28
C ARG A 292 -17.75 -30.58 -35.49
N LEU A 293 -18.58 -30.12 -34.56
CA LEU A 293 -19.37 -31.01 -33.70
C LEU A 293 -20.50 -31.72 -34.46
N ILE A 294 -20.44 -33.06 -34.56
CA ILE A 294 -21.53 -33.91 -35.08
C ILE A 294 -22.41 -34.42 -33.92
N PRO A 295 -23.70 -34.02 -33.82
CA PRO A 295 -24.55 -34.38 -32.69
C PRO A 295 -24.98 -35.86 -32.67
N ASP A 296 -24.83 -36.61 -33.76
CA ASP A 296 -25.03 -38.07 -33.75
C ASP A 296 -23.81 -38.85 -33.23
N GLN A 297 -22.60 -38.28 -33.28
CA GLN A 297 -21.47 -38.84 -32.52
C GLN A 297 -21.62 -38.54 -31.02
N MET A 298 -22.20 -37.37 -30.65
CA MET A 298 -22.73 -37.10 -29.31
C MET A 298 -23.95 -37.98 -28.89
N ARG A 299 -24.30 -39.01 -29.68
CA ARG A 299 -25.41 -39.96 -29.42
C ARG A 299 -24.98 -41.44 -29.44
N MET A 300 -23.69 -41.78 -29.42
CA MET A 300 -23.17 -43.17 -29.41
C MET A 300 -23.77 -44.02 -28.27
N SER A 301 -24.92 -44.66 -28.52
CA SER A 301 -25.72 -45.62 -27.71
C SER A 301 -25.93 -45.35 -26.22
N THR A 302 -25.39 -44.25 -25.70
CA THR A 302 -25.26 -43.94 -24.28
C THR A 302 -26.49 -43.19 -23.76
N PRO A 303 -26.84 -43.40 -22.49
CA PRO A 303 -27.88 -42.60 -21.84
C PRO A 303 -27.54 -41.10 -21.94
N PRO A 304 -28.54 -40.20 -21.87
CA PRO A 304 -28.32 -38.75 -21.90
C PRO A 304 -27.27 -38.26 -20.89
N SER A 305 -27.03 -39.07 -19.85
CA SER A 305 -26.02 -38.86 -18.83
C SER A 305 -24.56 -38.77 -19.31
N VAL A 306 -24.23 -39.12 -20.56
CA VAL A 306 -22.83 -39.18 -21.04
C VAL A 306 -22.54 -38.17 -22.16
N ARG A 307 -23.55 -37.41 -22.61
CA ARG A 307 -23.44 -36.60 -23.84
C ARG A 307 -22.60 -35.33 -23.66
N GLY A 308 -22.63 -34.75 -22.46
CA GLY A 308 -21.74 -33.65 -22.12
C GLY A 308 -20.29 -34.12 -21.93
N ASP A 309 -20.03 -35.34 -21.42
CA ASP A 309 -18.67 -35.90 -21.30
C ASP A 309 -18.01 -35.90 -22.67
N TYR A 310 -18.71 -36.44 -23.66
CA TYR A 310 -18.23 -36.52 -25.03
C TYR A 310 -17.95 -35.14 -25.64
N LEU A 311 -18.82 -34.15 -25.39
CA LEU A 311 -18.55 -32.76 -25.81
C LEU A 311 -17.30 -32.19 -25.13
N PHE A 312 -17.18 -32.35 -23.81
CA PHE A 312 -16.03 -31.88 -23.04
C PHE A 312 -14.73 -32.55 -23.48
N GLN A 313 -14.77 -33.86 -23.74
CA GLN A 313 -13.66 -34.65 -24.26
C GLN A 313 -13.29 -34.19 -25.66
N THR A 314 -14.17 -34.34 -26.66
CA THR A 314 -13.86 -34.00 -28.05
C THR A 314 -13.38 -32.55 -28.17
N VAL A 315 -14.01 -31.57 -27.52
CA VAL A 315 -13.50 -30.19 -27.59
C VAL A 315 -12.15 -30.05 -26.89
N ALA A 316 -11.91 -30.68 -25.73
CA ALA A 316 -10.60 -30.63 -25.08
C ALA A 316 -9.49 -31.29 -25.90
N HIS A 317 -9.80 -32.40 -26.60
CA HIS A 317 -8.90 -33.12 -27.51
C HIS A 317 -8.52 -32.28 -28.75
N GLU A 318 -9.52 -31.73 -29.43
CA GLU A 318 -9.27 -30.83 -30.56
C GLU A 318 -8.55 -29.53 -30.11
N MET A 319 -8.72 -29.12 -28.84
CA MET A 319 -7.92 -28.05 -28.25
C MET A 319 -6.49 -28.48 -27.91
N THR A 320 -6.21 -29.73 -27.54
CA THR A 320 -4.83 -30.18 -27.28
C THR A 320 -4.03 -30.34 -28.57
N HIS A 321 -4.65 -30.70 -29.70
CA HIS A 321 -4.08 -30.50 -31.04
C HIS A 321 -3.75 -29.03 -31.34
N ALA A 322 -4.64 -28.09 -30.98
CA ALA A 322 -4.37 -26.66 -31.15
C ALA A 322 -3.20 -26.17 -30.25
N ILE A 323 -3.00 -26.78 -29.08
CA ILE A 323 -1.88 -26.55 -28.15
C ILE A 323 -0.57 -27.17 -28.70
N ASP A 324 -0.63 -28.35 -29.31
CA ASP A 324 0.51 -29.03 -29.95
C ASP A 324 1.22 -28.12 -30.96
N TYR A 325 0.42 -27.41 -31.76
CA TYR A 325 0.89 -26.44 -32.74
C TYR A 325 1.29 -25.07 -32.14
N VAL A 326 0.71 -24.67 -31.00
CA VAL A 326 0.99 -23.37 -30.34
C VAL A 326 2.23 -23.42 -29.44
N LEU A 327 2.49 -24.55 -28.80
CA LEU A 327 3.75 -24.81 -28.07
C LEU A 327 4.94 -24.92 -29.03
N PHE A 328 4.70 -25.20 -30.31
CA PHE A 328 5.70 -25.25 -31.35
C PHE A 328 6.23 -23.84 -31.74
N SER A 329 7.10 -23.32 -30.87
CA SER A 329 7.91 -22.14 -31.16
C SER A 329 8.95 -22.47 -32.25
N PRO A 330 9.37 -21.52 -33.12
CA PRO A 330 10.43 -21.71 -34.13
C PRO A 330 11.85 -21.81 -33.51
N LYS A 331 11.98 -22.53 -32.40
CA LYS A 331 13.22 -22.96 -31.73
C LYS A 331 13.56 -24.42 -32.01
N PHE A 332 12.63 -25.16 -32.63
CA PHE A 332 12.79 -26.54 -33.05
C PHE A 332 12.85 -26.53 -34.58
N GLU A 333 14.02 -26.80 -35.17
CA GLU A 333 14.23 -26.62 -36.62
C GLU A 333 13.80 -27.84 -37.46
N ASP A 334 13.54 -28.99 -36.82
CA ASP A 334 13.38 -30.31 -37.46
C ASP A 334 11.97 -30.96 -37.32
N ALA A 335 10.95 -30.23 -36.85
CA ALA A 335 9.60 -30.78 -36.61
C ALA A 335 8.48 -29.81 -37.06
N ASP A 336 7.22 -30.29 -37.07
CA ASP A 336 6.01 -29.48 -37.36
C ASP A 336 5.17 -29.17 -36.10
N THR A 337 5.35 -29.96 -35.03
CA THR A 337 4.54 -29.98 -33.80
C THR A 337 5.36 -30.44 -32.59
N VAL A 338 4.81 -30.36 -31.37
CA VAL A 338 5.42 -30.99 -30.17
C VAL A 338 5.32 -32.51 -30.23
N SER A 339 4.20 -33.07 -30.69
CA SER A 339 4.00 -34.49 -30.93
C SER A 339 5.02 -35.11 -31.89
N THR A 340 5.49 -34.35 -32.88
CA THR A 340 6.52 -34.81 -33.83
C THR A 340 7.95 -34.47 -33.38
N HIS A 341 8.12 -33.75 -32.26
CA HIS A 341 9.44 -33.43 -31.71
C HIS A 341 10.15 -34.67 -31.17
N ALA A 342 11.48 -34.73 -31.34
CA ALA A 342 12.31 -35.88 -30.99
C ALA A 342 12.17 -36.35 -29.53
N GLU A 343 11.85 -35.44 -28.61
CA GLU A 343 11.61 -35.75 -27.20
C GLU A 343 10.32 -36.57 -26.99
N TRP A 344 9.18 -36.13 -27.56
CA TRP A 344 7.91 -36.87 -27.48
C TRP A 344 8.01 -38.21 -28.21
N MET A 345 8.58 -38.20 -29.42
CA MET A 345 8.80 -39.40 -30.23
C MET A 345 9.68 -40.43 -29.49
N GLY A 346 10.66 -39.96 -28.71
CA GLY A 346 11.59 -40.80 -27.95
C GLY A 346 10.95 -41.66 -26.86
N PHE A 347 9.82 -41.25 -26.26
CA PHE A 347 9.09 -42.06 -25.27
C PHE A 347 7.75 -42.61 -25.77
N SER A 348 7.02 -41.90 -26.65
CA SER A 348 5.75 -42.37 -27.21
C SER A 348 5.89 -43.61 -28.10
N GLY A 349 7.08 -43.85 -28.66
CA GLY A 349 7.37 -45.02 -29.48
C GLY A 349 6.98 -44.91 -30.94
N TRP A 350 6.39 -43.78 -31.34
CA TRP A 350 6.09 -43.48 -32.74
C TRP A 350 7.35 -43.31 -33.57
N LYS A 351 7.29 -43.74 -34.84
CA LYS A 351 8.31 -43.50 -35.86
C LYS A 351 7.66 -43.24 -37.22
N LYS A 352 8.33 -42.42 -38.04
CA LYS A 352 7.92 -42.13 -39.42
C LYS A 352 8.50 -43.18 -40.35
N VAL A 353 7.67 -44.03 -40.94
CA VAL A 353 8.09 -45.08 -41.87
C VAL A 353 7.90 -44.58 -43.30
N VAL A 354 9.01 -44.34 -44.00
CA VAL A 354 9.00 -43.93 -45.41
C VAL A 354 9.10 -45.17 -46.29
N VAL A 355 8.10 -45.38 -47.14
CA VAL A 355 8.05 -46.49 -48.10
C VAL A 355 8.22 -45.90 -49.50
N THR A 356 9.37 -46.15 -50.12
CA THR A 356 9.61 -45.77 -51.52
C THR A 356 9.26 -46.92 -52.43
N ASP A 357 8.30 -46.71 -53.32
CA ASP A 357 7.97 -47.65 -54.39
C ASP A 357 9.20 -47.80 -55.32
N PRO A 358 9.76 -49.02 -55.49
CA PRO A 358 10.94 -49.23 -56.32
C PRO A 358 10.69 -49.07 -57.83
N VAL A 359 9.43 -49.03 -58.27
CA VAL A 359 9.03 -48.89 -59.69
C VAL A 359 8.71 -47.45 -60.04
N THR A 360 7.91 -46.75 -59.22
CA THR A 360 7.55 -45.33 -59.50
C THR A 360 8.50 -44.32 -58.86
N HIS A 361 9.36 -44.76 -57.94
CA HIS A 361 10.19 -43.91 -57.08
C HIS A 361 9.41 -42.90 -56.23
N VAL A 362 8.09 -43.09 -56.07
CA VAL A 362 7.26 -42.30 -55.17
C VAL A 362 7.48 -42.79 -53.73
N SER A 363 8.00 -41.91 -52.88
CA SER A 363 8.02 -42.11 -51.43
C SER A 363 6.68 -41.72 -50.82
N THR A 364 5.92 -42.70 -50.34
CA THR A 364 4.84 -42.49 -49.36
C THR A 364 5.42 -42.61 -47.95
N TRP A 365 4.64 -42.23 -46.94
CA TRP A 365 4.99 -42.46 -45.55
C TRP A 365 3.75 -42.76 -44.71
N HIS A 366 3.95 -43.46 -43.60
CA HIS A 366 2.96 -43.69 -42.57
C HIS A 366 3.60 -43.60 -41.18
N TRP A 367 2.78 -43.43 -40.16
CA TRP A 367 3.20 -43.59 -38.77
C TRP A 367 3.12 -45.09 -38.39
N GLU A 368 4.14 -45.59 -37.70
CA GLU A 368 4.15 -46.91 -37.06
C GLU A 368 4.56 -46.72 -35.60
N MET A 369 3.95 -47.45 -34.67
CA MET A 369 4.35 -47.47 -33.27
C MET A 369 5.24 -48.68 -33.00
N ASN A 370 6.35 -48.49 -32.28
CA ASN A 370 7.23 -49.58 -31.87
C ASN A 370 6.53 -50.49 -30.83
N PRO A 371 6.56 -51.83 -31.01
CA PRO A 371 6.02 -52.76 -30.04
C PRO A 371 6.65 -52.60 -28.65
N GLY A 372 5.81 -52.56 -27.60
CA GLY A 372 6.25 -52.47 -26.21
C GLY A 372 6.45 -51.05 -25.66
N HIS A 373 6.05 -50.00 -26.40
CA HIS A 373 5.87 -48.66 -25.84
C HIS A 373 4.48 -48.48 -25.22
N GLU A 374 4.39 -47.61 -24.22
CA GLU A 374 3.16 -47.38 -23.46
C GLU A 374 2.23 -46.39 -24.20
N LEU A 375 1.14 -46.91 -24.77
CA LEU A 375 0.01 -46.11 -25.28
C LEU A 375 -0.71 -45.39 -24.15
N PHE A 376 -1.52 -44.38 -24.49
CA PHE A 376 -2.44 -43.79 -23.52
C PHE A 376 -3.41 -44.85 -22.92
N ALA A 377 -3.96 -45.73 -23.76
CA ALA A 377 -4.51 -47.01 -23.33
C ALA A 377 -4.38 -48.03 -24.48
N GLU A 378 -4.19 -49.32 -24.15
CA GLU A 378 -4.12 -50.40 -25.15
C GLU A 378 -5.47 -50.61 -25.87
N ASP A 379 -6.57 -50.32 -25.18
CA ASP A 379 -7.96 -50.40 -25.71
C ASP A 379 -8.40 -49.13 -26.48
N ASP A 380 -7.53 -48.14 -26.67
CA ASP A 380 -7.85 -46.89 -27.36
C ASP A 380 -7.37 -46.92 -28.82
N ASP A 381 -8.29 -47.29 -29.73
CA ASP A 381 -8.09 -47.28 -31.18
C ASP A 381 -7.73 -45.90 -31.75
N TYR A 382 -8.05 -44.81 -31.03
CA TYR A 382 -7.94 -43.45 -31.53
C TYR A 382 -6.54 -42.88 -31.31
N ALA A 383 -6.01 -43.01 -30.08
CA ALA A 383 -4.60 -42.71 -29.77
C ALA A 383 -3.61 -43.53 -30.63
N GLN A 384 -4.03 -44.68 -31.17
CA GLN A 384 -3.28 -45.53 -32.10
C GLN A 384 -3.28 -45.04 -33.56
N THR A 385 -3.79 -43.84 -33.85
CA THR A 385 -3.83 -43.28 -35.21
C THR A 385 -2.53 -42.58 -35.61
N SER A 386 -1.93 -41.79 -34.71
CA SER A 386 -0.73 -40.99 -34.98
C SER A 386 -0.11 -40.41 -33.69
N PRO A 387 1.15 -39.92 -33.70
CA PRO A 387 1.73 -39.21 -32.55
C PRO A 387 0.95 -37.94 -32.18
N GLU A 388 0.33 -37.27 -33.16
CA GLU A 388 -0.57 -36.14 -32.91
C GLU A 388 -1.78 -36.55 -32.05
N GLU A 389 -2.49 -37.64 -32.42
CA GLU A 389 -3.64 -38.12 -31.64
C GLU A 389 -3.23 -38.68 -30.26
N ASP A 390 -2.10 -39.40 -30.16
CA ASP A 390 -1.54 -39.88 -28.87
C ASP A 390 -1.16 -38.71 -27.94
N PHE A 391 -0.62 -37.62 -28.48
CA PHE A 391 -0.37 -36.39 -27.72
C PHE A 391 -1.68 -35.73 -27.27
N ALA A 392 -2.64 -35.58 -28.18
CA ALA A 392 -3.89 -34.89 -27.89
C ALA A 392 -4.75 -35.63 -26.84
N GLU A 393 -4.89 -36.96 -26.95
CA GLU A 393 -5.55 -37.80 -25.95
C GLU A 393 -4.81 -37.71 -24.60
N ALA A 394 -3.50 -37.92 -24.59
CA ALA A 394 -2.71 -37.89 -23.36
C ALA A 394 -2.79 -36.52 -22.65
N ALA A 395 -2.71 -35.41 -23.40
CA ALA A 395 -2.77 -34.04 -22.88
C ALA A 395 -4.15 -33.68 -22.31
N MET A 396 -5.23 -34.20 -22.90
CA MET A 396 -6.60 -34.08 -22.39
C MET A 396 -6.76 -34.92 -21.12
N ASN A 397 -6.48 -36.22 -21.21
CA ASN A 397 -6.73 -37.18 -20.13
C ASN A 397 -5.84 -36.90 -18.92
N PHE A 398 -4.66 -36.28 -19.07
CA PHE A 398 -3.82 -35.89 -17.93
C PHE A 398 -4.55 -34.99 -16.92
N ARG A 399 -5.53 -34.22 -17.38
CA ARG A 399 -6.39 -33.40 -16.53
C ARG A 399 -7.76 -34.03 -16.27
N LEU A 400 -8.43 -34.53 -17.30
CA LEU A 400 -9.81 -35.02 -17.17
C LEU A 400 -9.89 -36.39 -16.48
N TYR A 401 -8.84 -37.20 -16.65
CA TYR A 401 -8.73 -38.60 -16.23
C TYR A 401 -7.31 -38.92 -15.74
N PRO A 402 -6.75 -38.14 -14.79
CA PRO A 402 -5.35 -38.27 -14.36
C PRO A 402 -5.03 -39.70 -13.92
N GLU A 403 -5.99 -40.42 -13.34
CA GLU A 403 -5.83 -41.82 -12.94
C GLU A 403 -5.45 -42.78 -14.09
N LYS A 404 -5.78 -42.44 -15.35
CA LYS A 404 -5.33 -43.17 -16.55
C LYS A 404 -3.94 -42.77 -17.01
N MET A 405 -3.55 -41.50 -16.80
CA MET A 405 -2.29 -40.93 -17.30
C MET A 405 -1.09 -41.12 -16.36
N LEU A 406 -1.31 -41.13 -15.04
CA LEU A 406 -0.23 -41.29 -14.05
C LEU A 406 0.60 -42.58 -14.19
N PRO A 407 0.03 -43.73 -14.64
CA PRO A 407 0.80 -44.95 -14.93
C PRO A 407 1.81 -44.80 -16.08
N LEU A 408 1.75 -43.72 -16.86
CA LEU A 408 2.58 -43.44 -18.03
C LEU A 408 3.60 -42.33 -17.68
N PRO A 409 4.65 -42.62 -16.90
CA PRO A 409 5.41 -41.60 -16.17
C PRO A 409 6.07 -40.56 -17.08
N LEU A 410 6.54 -40.96 -18.26
CA LEU A 410 7.23 -40.07 -19.21
C LEU A 410 6.24 -39.10 -19.88
N LYS A 411 5.14 -39.62 -20.44
CA LYS A 411 4.04 -38.80 -21.01
C LYS A 411 3.45 -37.86 -19.95
N SER A 412 3.18 -38.37 -18.74
CA SER A 412 2.70 -37.59 -17.60
C SER A 412 3.66 -36.47 -17.19
N ALA A 413 4.95 -36.75 -17.04
CA ALA A 413 5.93 -35.74 -16.65
C ALA A 413 6.07 -34.65 -17.73
N TYR A 414 6.09 -35.05 -18.99
CA TYR A 414 6.14 -34.12 -20.13
C TYR A 414 4.94 -33.18 -20.16
N ILE A 415 3.73 -33.72 -20.11
CA ILE A 415 2.48 -32.94 -20.14
C ILE A 415 2.35 -32.05 -18.90
N ALA A 416 2.71 -32.55 -17.71
CA ALA A 416 2.76 -31.74 -16.49
C ALA A 416 3.66 -30.51 -16.69
N GLN A 417 4.90 -30.72 -17.16
CA GLN A 417 5.89 -29.66 -17.31
C GLN A 417 5.55 -28.67 -18.45
N HIS A 418 5.23 -29.18 -19.64
CA HIS A 418 5.11 -28.37 -20.86
C HIS A 418 3.71 -27.78 -21.07
N ILE A 419 2.66 -28.41 -20.55
CA ILE A 419 1.28 -27.89 -20.66
C ILE A 419 0.86 -27.24 -19.33
N TYR A 420 1.01 -27.96 -18.21
CA TYR A 420 0.40 -27.57 -16.93
C TYR A 420 1.36 -26.96 -15.89
N GLN A 421 2.54 -26.49 -16.33
CA GLN A 421 3.50 -25.74 -15.49
C GLN A 421 3.96 -26.50 -14.22
N GLY A 422 4.07 -27.82 -14.34
CA GLY A 422 4.42 -28.75 -13.24
C GLY A 422 3.23 -29.22 -12.40
N ARG A 423 2.02 -28.69 -12.59
CA ARG A 423 0.82 -29.18 -11.89
C ARG A 423 0.46 -30.60 -12.35
N ARG A 424 -0.05 -31.39 -11.40
CA ARG A 424 -0.71 -32.69 -11.62
C ARG A 424 -2.12 -32.62 -11.03
N PHE A 425 -3.05 -33.37 -11.60
CA PHE A 425 -4.48 -33.30 -11.26
C PHE A 425 -4.97 -34.52 -10.47
N ASP A 426 -4.06 -35.40 -10.03
CA ASP A 426 -4.38 -36.47 -9.10
C ASP A 426 -4.75 -35.93 -7.71
N VAL A 427 -5.52 -36.70 -6.94
CA VAL A 427 -6.10 -36.25 -5.66
C VAL A 427 -5.04 -35.80 -4.66
N GLU A 428 -3.89 -36.48 -4.57
CA GLU A 428 -2.85 -36.17 -3.59
C GLU A 428 -2.00 -34.95 -4.02
N SER A 429 -1.74 -34.79 -5.31
CA SER A 429 -1.15 -33.55 -5.85
C SER A 429 -2.07 -32.35 -5.71
N LEU A 430 -3.39 -32.53 -5.91
CA LEU A 430 -4.38 -31.47 -5.71
C LEU A 430 -4.55 -31.11 -4.23
N LYS A 431 -4.61 -32.08 -3.31
CA LYS A 431 -4.53 -31.85 -1.87
C LYS A 431 -3.36 -30.97 -1.50
N LYS A 432 -2.15 -31.37 -1.92
CA LYS A 432 -0.92 -30.64 -1.64
C LYS A 432 -0.98 -29.20 -2.18
N PHE A 433 -1.41 -29.03 -3.43
CA PHE A 433 -1.56 -27.70 -4.03
C PHE A 433 -2.58 -26.83 -3.25
N TYR A 434 -3.74 -27.39 -2.87
CA TYR A 434 -4.72 -26.65 -2.09
C TYR A 434 -4.22 -26.31 -0.69
N LEU A 435 -3.52 -27.23 -0.01
CA LEU A 435 -2.86 -26.96 1.28
C LEU A 435 -1.83 -25.82 1.17
N GLU A 436 -0.98 -25.84 0.13
CA GLU A 436 0.01 -24.80 -0.13
C GLU A 436 -0.66 -23.43 -0.35
N GLN A 437 -1.70 -23.36 -1.18
CA GLN A 437 -2.47 -22.11 -1.40
C GLN A 437 -3.19 -21.64 -0.14
N MET A 438 -3.87 -22.54 0.57
CA MET A 438 -4.58 -22.28 1.82
C MET A 438 -3.65 -21.72 2.90
N THR A 439 -2.49 -22.36 3.06
CA THR A 439 -1.46 -21.98 4.04
C THR A 439 -0.77 -20.68 3.65
N ALA A 440 -0.48 -20.43 2.38
CA ALA A 440 0.12 -19.17 1.92
C ALA A 440 -0.80 -17.96 2.15
N GLU A 441 -2.09 -18.07 1.79
CA GLU A 441 -3.10 -17.04 2.03
C GLU A 441 -3.25 -16.73 3.53
N ALA A 442 -3.36 -17.75 4.39
CA ALA A 442 -3.39 -17.58 5.84
C ALA A 442 -2.08 -16.98 6.41
N SER A 443 -0.92 -17.47 5.96
CA SER A 443 0.41 -16.98 6.34
C SER A 443 0.62 -15.51 5.99
N SER A 444 0.01 -15.02 4.91
CA SER A 444 0.06 -13.61 4.50
C SER A 444 -0.69 -12.68 5.47
N ARG A 445 -1.81 -13.15 6.03
CA ARG A 445 -2.65 -12.39 6.97
C ARG A 445 -2.24 -12.54 8.43
N LEU A 446 -1.49 -13.59 8.75
CA LEU A 446 -1.16 -13.97 10.13
C LEU A 446 -0.66 -12.80 11.02
N PRO A 447 0.20 -11.85 10.57
CA PRO A 447 0.58 -10.71 11.40
C PRO A 447 -0.61 -9.87 11.87
N SER A 448 -1.53 -9.53 10.95
CA SER A 448 -2.75 -8.78 11.29
C SER A 448 -3.70 -9.58 12.18
N MET A 449 -3.72 -10.92 12.08
CA MET A 449 -4.54 -11.77 12.95
C MET A 449 -3.99 -11.82 14.39
N VAL A 450 -2.66 -11.85 14.55
CA VAL A 450 -2.01 -11.79 15.87
C VAL A 450 -2.24 -10.43 16.55
N GLU A 451 -2.18 -9.34 15.77
CA GLU A 451 -2.48 -7.99 16.25
C GLU A 451 -3.97 -7.83 16.63
N ASP A 452 -4.90 -8.17 15.74
CA ASP A 452 -6.36 -8.17 15.97
C ASP A 452 -6.74 -8.93 17.26
N CYS A 453 -6.13 -10.10 17.47
CA CYS A 453 -6.40 -10.96 18.62
C CYS A 453 -5.59 -10.61 19.87
N SER A 454 -4.69 -9.61 19.81
CA SER A 454 -3.78 -9.27 20.91
C SER A 454 -3.03 -10.50 21.47
N GLY A 455 -2.65 -11.43 20.59
CA GLY A 455 -2.00 -12.69 20.94
C GLY A 455 -2.88 -13.78 21.61
N GLN A 456 -4.19 -13.60 21.72
CA GLN A 456 -5.09 -14.61 22.32
C GLN A 456 -5.26 -15.84 21.41
N ALA A 457 -4.92 -17.02 21.92
CA ALA A 457 -4.92 -18.28 21.16
C ALA A 457 -6.29 -18.64 20.55
N ASP A 458 -7.37 -18.62 21.34
CA ASP A 458 -8.72 -18.99 20.88
C ASP A 458 -9.24 -18.07 19.77
N CYS A 459 -8.90 -16.77 19.86
CA CYS A 459 -9.19 -15.80 18.81
C CYS A 459 -8.37 -16.08 17.55
N LEU A 460 -7.08 -16.38 17.70
CA LEU A 460 -6.19 -16.66 16.58
C LEU A 460 -6.58 -17.94 15.83
N ASP A 461 -6.98 -19.00 16.53
CA ASP A 461 -7.50 -20.22 15.92
C ASP A 461 -8.79 -19.96 15.12
N LEU A 462 -9.71 -19.16 15.68
CA LEU A 462 -10.93 -18.74 14.98
C LEU A 462 -10.63 -17.88 13.75
N ARG A 463 -9.64 -16.97 13.82
CA ARG A 463 -9.18 -16.16 12.67
C ARG A 463 -8.55 -17.02 11.57
N LEU A 464 -7.72 -17.99 11.97
CA LEU A 464 -7.12 -18.96 11.05
C LEU A 464 -8.21 -19.82 10.38
N GLN A 465 -9.14 -20.37 11.16
CA GLN A 465 -10.28 -21.13 10.67
C GLN A 465 -11.11 -20.34 9.63
N GLN A 466 -11.47 -19.10 9.94
CA GLN A 466 -12.16 -18.18 9.02
C GLN A 466 -11.35 -17.92 7.73
N SER A 467 -10.01 -17.88 7.83
CA SER A 467 -9.14 -17.74 6.66
C SER A 467 -9.10 -19.01 5.83
N PHE A 468 -9.00 -20.19 6.44
CA PHE A 468 -9.03 -21.47 5.72
C PHE A 468 -10.37 -21.68 5.00
N GLU A 469 -11.50 -21.41 5.66
CA GLU A 469 -12.83 -21.41 5.02
C GLU A 469 -12.97 -20.39 3.89
N ARG A 470 -12.25 -19.26 3.96
CA ARG A 470 -12.20 -18.27 2.87
C ARG A 470 -11.32 -18.77 1.72
N SER A 471 -10.18 -19.40 2.01
CA SER A 471 -9.29 -20.00 1.02
C SER A 471 -9.98 -21.16 0.28
N VAL A 472 -10.67 -22.05 0.99
CA VAL A 472 -11.51 -23.11 0.40
C VAL A 472 -12.55 -22.51 -0.54
N ARG A 473 -13.32 -21.52 -0.09
CA ARG A 473 -14.33 -20.82 -0.91
C ARG A 473 -13.71 -19.98 -2.04
N PHE A 474 -12.41 -19.71 -2.04
CA PHE A 474 -11.70 -19.09 -3.16
C PHE A 474 -11.26 -20.15 -4.18
N LEU A 475 -10.62 -21.23 -3.72
CA LEU A 475 -10.23 -22.36 -4.55
C LEU A 475 -11.44 -22.98 -5.26
N GLN A 476 -12.55 -23.20 -4.54
CA GLN A 476 -13.84 -23.60 -5.11
C GLN A 476 -14.45 -22.59 -6.10
N LYS A 477 -13.87 -21.39 -6.30
CA LYS A 477 -14.29 -20.38 -7.30
C LYS A 477 -13.26 -20.15 -8.43
N THR A 478 -12.04 -20.66 -8.28
CA THR A 478 -10.94 -20.47 -9.25
C THR A 478 -10.39 -21.77 -9.83
N GLU A 479 -10.61 -22.91 -9.18
CA GLU A 479 -10.08 -24.21 -9.57
C GLU A 479 -11.25 -25.18 -9.87
N LEU A 480 -11.18 -25.82 -11.03
CA LEU A 480 -12.26 -26.64 -11.60
C LEU A 480 -12.51 -27.92 -10.78
N GLU A 481 -11.42 -28.47 -10.24
CA GLU A 481 -11.33 -29.74 -9.54
C GLU A 481 -11.60 -29.57 -8.03
N ALA A 482 -11.44 -28.37 -7.48
CA ALA A 482 -11.60 -28.07 -6.05
C ALA A 482 -13.00 -28.38 -5.53
N CYS A 483 -14.03 -28.23 -6.37
CA CYS A 483 -15.42 -28.58 -6.07
C CYS A 483 -15.71 -30.08 -5.92
N GLN A 484 -14.82 -30.96 -6.41
CA GLN A 484 -14.92 -32.41 -6.16
C GLN A 484 -13.98 -32.84 -5.03
N VAL A 485 -12.76 -32.29 -4.99
CA VAL A 485 -11.73 -32.71 -4.05
C VAL A 485 -12.03 -32.20 -2.63
N LEU A 486 -12.35 -30.92 -2.47
CA LEU A 486 -12.55 -30.29 -1.16
C LEU A 486 -13.97 -30.58 -0.62
N ASP A 487 -14.25 -31.83 -0.24
CA ASP A 487 -15.40 -32.18 0.60
C ASP A 487 -15.23 -31.70 2.06
N GLU A 488 -16.30 -31.71 2.86
CA GLU A 488 -16.28 -31.19 4.24
C GLU A 488 -15.23 -31.85 5.14
N ASN A 489 -14.91 -33.14 4.92
CA ASN A 489 -13.89 -33.85 5.69
C ASN A 489 -12.49 -33.40 5.25
N LEU A 490 -12.25 -33.31 3.94
CA LEU A 490 -10.95 -32.89 3.43
C LEU A 490 -10.68 -31.41 3.72
N GLN A 491 -11.70 -30.56 3.71
CA GLN A 491 -11.58 -29.17 4.16
C GLN A 491 -11.10 -29.09 5.62
N ALA A 492 -11.61 -29.96 6.50
CA ALA A 492 -11.18 -30.03 7.90
C ALA A 492 -9.77 -30.63 8.06
N GLU A 493 -9.43 -31.65 7.28
CA GLU A 493 -8.08 -32.26 7.20
C GLU A 493 -7.04 -31.20 6.80
N LEU A 494 -7.23 -30.53 5.65
CA LEU A 494 -6.29 -29.51 5.16
C LEU A 494 -6.28 -28.22 6.01
N ALA A 495 -7.37 -27.88 6.69
CA ALA A 495 -7.36 -26.80 7.68
C ALA A 495 -6.58 -27.17 8.95
N GLY A 496 -6.60 -28.45 9.36
CA GLY A 496 -5.79 -28.98 10.45
C GLY A 496 -4.29 -28.95 10.10
N GLU A 497 -3.91 -29.55 8.98
CA GLU A 497 -2.53 -29.54 8.47
C GLU A 497 -2.01 -28.11 8.24
N GLY A 498 -2.86 -27.23 7.68
CA GLY A 498 -2.52 -25.82 7.45
C GLY A 498 -2.34 -25.03 8.74
N LYS A 499 -3.10 -25.33 9.81
CA LYS A 499 -2.86 -24.76 11.14
C LYS A 499 -1.54 -25.26 11.73
N GLU A 500 -1.27 -26.56 11.67
CA GLU A 500 -0.02 -27.16 12.18
C GLU A 500 1.22 -26.58 11.48
N ALA A 501 1.19 -26.45 10.15
CA ALA A 501 2.25 -25.84 9.35
C ALA A 501 2.53 -24.36 9.70
N LEU A 502 1.58 -23.65 10.30
CA LEU A 502 1.74 -22.25 10.72
C LEU A 502 2.23 -22.10 12.18
N LEU A 503 2.19 -23.15 13.02
CA LEU A 503 2.57 -23.07 14.43
C LEU A 503 3.94 -22.43 14.70
N PRO A 504 5.02 -22.70 13.93
CA PRO A 504 6.31 -22.04 14.17
C PRO A 504 6.24 -20.52 13.98
N LYS A 505 5.60 -20.07 12.88
CA LYS A 505 5.43 -18.65 12.55
C LYS A 505 4.45 -17.94 13.51
N ILE A 506 3.47 -18.67 14.04
CA ILE A 506 2.60 -18.21 15.13
C ILE A 506 3.44 -17.95 16.38
N GLY A 507 4.34 -18.88 16.75
CA GLY A 507 5.28 -18.71 17.86
C GLY A 507 6.14 -17.45 17.73
N GLU A 508 6.84 -17.29 16.59
CA GLU A 508 7.66 -16.11 16.28
C GLU A 508 6.88 -14.79 16.43
N LEU A 509 5.66 -14.73 15.88
CA LEU A 509 4.82 -13.53 15.95
C LEU A 509 4.24 -13.27 17.34
N LEU A 510 3.96 -14.31 18.14
CA LEU A 510 3.53 -14.16 19.53
C LEU A 510 4.68 -13.70 20.44
N GLU A 511 5.89 -14.22 20.25
CA GLU A 511 7.09 -13.74 20.96
C GLU A 511 7.41 -12.28 20.60
N HIS A 512 7.27 -11.90 19.34
CA HIS A 512 7.41 -10.51 18.90
C HIS A 512 6.30 -9.61 19.48
N SER A 513 5.03 -10.05 19.45
CA SER A 513 3.90 -9.31 20.03
C SER A 513 4.06 -9.12 21.55
N ASN A 514 4.51 -10.15 22.27
CA ASN A 514 4.70 -10.10 23.72
C ASN A 514 5.88 -9.19 24.12
N SER A 515 6.98 -9.21 23.37
CA SER A 515 8.10 -8.29 23.60
C SER A 515 7.72 -6.84 23.29
N VAL A 516 6.96 -6.57 22.21
CA VAL A 516 6.41 -5.24 21.91
C VAL A 516 5.40 -4.77 22.98
N ALA A 517 4.53 -5.65 23.47
CA ALA A 517 3.58 -5.32 24.55
C ALA A 517 4.30 -4.98 25.87
N LYS A 518 5.33 -5.77 26.24
CA LYS A 518 6.21 -5.49 27.39
C LYS A 518 6.92 -4.15 27.24
N ILE A 519 7.53 -3.87 26.08
CA ILE A 519 8.19 -2.59 25.79
C ILE A 519 7.18 -1.42 25.91
N ARG A 520 5.94 -1.58 25.45
CA ARG A 520 4.89 -0.55 25.61
C ARG A 520 4.58 -0.30 27.09
N ALA A 521 4.39 -1.36 27.88
CA ALA A 521 4.14 -1.24 29.32
C ALA A 521 5.33 -0.60 30.07
N ASP A 522 6.57 -0.93 29.69
CA ASP A 522 7.78 -0.28 30.21
C ASP A 522 7.80 1.21 29.90
N ILE A 523 7.47 1.61 28.65
CA ILE A 523 7.39 3.02 28.23
C ILE A 523 6.29 3.77 29.01
N GLU A 524 5.11 3.19 29.17
CA GLU A 524 3.99 3.81 29.92
C GLU A 524 4.33 3.97 31.41
N MET A 525 4.96 2.96 32.03
CA MET A 525 5.46 3.07 33.41
C MET A 525 6.58 4.10 33.52
N PHE A 526 7.50 4.15 32.56
CA PHE A 526 8.60 5.12 32.56
C PHE A 526 8.08 6.56 32.39
N GLN A 527 7.16 6.81 31.45
CA GLN A 527 6.48 8.10 31.29
C GLN A 527 5.75 8.52 32.58
N LYS A 528 5.03 7.60 33.23
CA LYS A 528 4.38 7.86 34.50
C LYS A 528 5.39 8.22 35.60
N TYR A 529 6.50 7.50 35.70
CA TYR A 529 7.60 7.81 36.61
C TYR A 529 8.20 9.20 36.34
N LEU A 530 8.51 9.51 35.08
CA LEU A 530 9.03 10.83 34.67
C LEU A 530 8.06 11.99 34.97
N SER A 531 6.76 11.72 35.02
CA SER A 531 5.74 12.72 35.37
C SER A 531 5.55 12.95 36.87
N ALA A 532 6.08 12.05 37.72
CA ALA A 532 5.88 12.06 39.17
C ALA A 532 7.16 12.31 39.98
N GLU A 533 8.31 11.81 39.50
CA GLU A 533 9.57 11.71 40.25
C GLU A 533 10.70 12.55 39.64
N VAL A 534 10.44 13.27 38.54
CA VAL A 534 11.40 14.16 37.88
C VAL A 534 10.73 15.51 37.66
N ASP A 535 11.08 16.51 38.47
CA ASP A 535 10.66 17.90 38.28
C ASP A 535 11.84 18.75 37.77
N PRO A 536 11.79 19.28 36.53
CA PRO A 536 12.85 20.14 36.01
C PRO A 536 13.00 21.44 36.82
N ARG A 537 12.02 21.84 37.64
CA ARG A 537 12.18 22.96 38.58
C ARG A 537 13.24 22.66 39.63
N GLU A 538 13.31 21.44 40.16
CA GLU A 538 14.32 21.05 41.15
C GLU A 538 15.72 21.05 40.56
N ALA A 539 15.89 20.49 39.35
CA ALA A 539 17.16 20.52 38.63
C ALA A 539 17.64 21.96 38.32
N TYR A 540 16.71 22.89 38.07
CA TYR A 540 17.05 24.32 37.91
C TYR A 540 17.43 24.96 39.25
N VAL A 541 16.64 24.73 40.30
CA VAL A 541 16.82 25.28 41.64
C VAL A 541 18.15 24.83 42.26
N ALA A 542 18.54 23.57 42.09
CA ALA A 542 19.83 23.03 42.57
C ALA A 542 21.06 23.68 41.88
N CYS A 543 20.87 24.21 40.67
CA CYS A 543 21.90 24.89 39.87
C CYS A 543 21.85 26.43 39.97
N TYR A 544 20.92 26.98 40.76
CA TYR A 544 20.78 28.42 40.92
C TYR A 544 21.96 29.01 41.70
N GLY A 545 22.53 30.12 41.22
CA GLY A 545 23.63 30.82 41.90
C GLY A 545 25.01 30.15 41.80
N GLN A 546 25.16 29.06 41.03
CA GLN A 546 26.49 28.50 40.74
C GLN A 546 27.21 29.33 39.66
N GLU A 547 28.52 29.55 39.82
CA GLU A 547 29.34 30.39 38.92
C GLU A 547 29.56 29.78 37.52
N LEU A 548 29.41 28.46 37.39
CA LEU A 548 29.39 27.78 36.10
C LEU A 548 28.05 28.00 35.39
N SER A 549 28.09 28.14 34.06
CA SER A 549 26.92 28.37 33.20
C SER A 549 25.73 27.47 33.60
N SER A 550 24.70 28.05 34.21
CA SER A 550 23.68 27.31 34.94
C SER A 550 22.85 26.37 34.05
N GLU A 551 22.79 26.63 32.74
CA GLU A 551 22.20 25.76 31.72
C GLU A 551 22.93 24.42 31.57
N ASN A 552 24.28 24.40 31.66
CA ASN A 552 25.06 23.16 31.64
C ASN A 552 24.86 22.35 32.94
N CYS A 553 24.88 23.02 34.09
CA CYS A 553 24.56 22.38 35.38
C CYS A 553 23.16 21.77 35.35
N TYR A 554 22.15 22.54 34.92
CA TYR A 554 20.77 22.09 34.75
C TYR A 554 20.66 20.86 33.84
N THR A 555 21.30 20.92 32.67
CA THR A 555 21.25 19.84 31.68
C THR A 555 21.88 18.56 32.22
N GLN A 556 22.99 18.66 32.95
CA GLN A 556 23.65 17.53 33.60
C GLN A 556 22.84 16.98 34.78
N GLY A 557 22.28 17.84 35.63
CA GLY A 557 21.43 17.45 36.76
C GLY A 557 20.16 16.73 36.32
N LEU A 558 19.44 17.29 35.35
CA LEU A 558 18.25 16.67 34.77
C LEU A 558 18.59 15.38 34.01
N ALA A 559 19.69 15.34 33.25
CA ALA A 559 20.14 14.09 32.61
C ALA A 559 20.44 13.00 33.65
N SER A 560 21.08 13.34 34.78
CA SER A 560 21.38 12.42 35.88
C SER A 560 20.12 11.88 36.55
N GLN A 561 19.11 12.73 36.82
CA GLN A 561 17.79 12.28 37.29
C GLN A 561 17.13 11.31 36.28
N LEU A 562 17.21 11.62 34.99
CA LEU A 562 16.69 10.77 33.92
C LEU A 562 17.48 9.46 33.75
N ASP A 563 18.79 9.43 34.03
CA ASP A 563 19.61 8.21 34.10
C ASP A 563 19.23 7.34 35.30
N GLN A 564 19.04 7.95 36.48
CA GLN A 564 18.59 7.26 37.67
C GLN A 564 17.18 6.66 37.49
N ALA A 565 16.26 7.40 36.86
CA ALA A 565 14.94 6.89 36.48
C ALA A 565 15.03 5.71 35.50
N ALA A 566 15.88 5.83 34.47
CA ALA A 566 16.06 4.82 33.43
C ALA A 566 16.79 3.54 33.90
N SER A 567 17.57 3.61 35.00
CA SER A 567 18.34 2.48 35.52
C SER A 567 17.52 1.20 35.83
N LYS A 568 16.20 1.36 36.01
CA LYS A 568 15.23 0.28 36.24
C LYS A 568 14.83 -0.48 34.96
N TYR A 569 15.16 0.05 33.78
CA TYR A 569 14.67 -0.41 32.47
C TYR A 569 15.83 -0.78 31.54
N SER A 570 16.43 -1.95 31.77
CA SER A 570 17.58 -2.45 31.01
C SER A 570 17.19 -3.50 29.95
N GLY A 571 18.12 -3.82 29.05
CA GLY A 571 17.90 -4.80 27.98
C GLY A 571 17.11 -4.22 26.80
N GLU A 572 16.10 -4.94 26.35
CA GLU A 572 15.33 -4.66 25.10
C GLU A 572 14.70 -3.25 25.09
N SER A 573 14.23 -2.77 26.24
CA SER A 573 13.57 -1.47 26.40
C SER A 573 14.55 -0.28 26.39
N GLN A 574 15.87 -0.51 26.47
CA GLN A 574 16.90 0.52 26.64
C GLN A 574 16.92 1.57 25.51
N SER A 575 16.66 1.16 24.27
CA SER A 575 16.63 2.05 23.10
C SER A 575 15.47 3.04 23.16
N TRP A 576 14.28 2.54 23.50
CA TRP A 576 13.06 3.33 23.69
C TRP A 576 13.14 4.28 24.88
N VAL A 577 13.66 3.80 26.02
CA VAL A 577 13.93 4.62 27.20
C VAL A 577 14.91 5.75 26.86
N THR A 578 15.95 5.47 26.05
CA THR A 578 16.89 6.50 25.58
C THR A 578 16.21 7.53 24.68
N ALA A 579 15.33 7.12 23.77
CA ALA A 579 14.55 8.02 22.93
C ALA A 579 13.58 8.91 23.74
N GLU A 580 12.91 8.34 24.74
CA GLU A 580 11.95 9.06 25.58
C GLU A 580 12.64 10.05 26.52
N LYS A 581 13.83 9.73 27.05
CA LYS A 581 14.70 10.72 27.75
C LYS A 581 15.06 11.90 26.85
N GLN A 582 15.44 11.65 25.60
CA GLN A 582 15.78 12.69 24.64
C GLN A 582 14.57 13.55 24.24
N LYS A 583 13.37 12.98 24.26
CA LYS A 583 12.10 13.72 24.12
C LYS A 583 11.80 14.57 25.36
N TYR A 584 11.95 14.02 26.57
CA TYR A 584 11.76 14.75 27.82
C TYR A 584 12.70 15.95 27.95
N LEU A 585 14.01 15.78 27.68
CA LEU A 585 14.99 16.87 27.68
C LEU A 585 14.63 18.01 26.71
N LYS A 586 14.03 17.69 25.55
CA LYS A 586 13.54 18.69 24.58
C LYS A 586 12.23 19.36 25.01
N GLN A 587 11.41 18.69 25.84
CA GLN A 587 10.18 19.24 26.41
C GLN A 587 10.42 20.07 27.68
N ALA A 588 11.55 19.85 28.36
CA ALA A 588 12.01 20.61 29.52
C ALA A 588 13.35 21.33 29.24
N PRO A 589 13.41 22.32 28.33
CA PRO A 589 14.60 23.15 28.15
C PRO A 589 14.82 24.08 29.35
N PHE A 590 16.07 24.48 29.59
CA PHE A 590 16.48 25.37 30.69
C PHE A 590 15.64 26.64 30.78
N SER A 591 15.33 27.27 29.65
CA SER A 591 14.50 28.47 29.57
C SER A 591 13.07 28.27 30.09
N LEU A 592 12.47 27.09 29.88
CA LEU A 592 11.13 26.77 30.37
C LEU A 592 11.14 26.41 31.86
N ALA A 593 12.15 25.67 32.32
CA ALA A 593 12.33 25.38 33.74
C ALA A 593 12.54 26.66 34.54
N ARG A 594 13.44 27.54 34.06
CA ARG A 594 13.63 28.90 34.57
C ARG A 594 12.32 29.68 34.61
N ALA A 595 11.63 29.83 33.48
CA ALA A 595 10.41 30.64 33.41
C ALA A 595 9.30 30.14 34.35
N ARG A 596 9.21 28.82 34.57
CA ARG A 596 8.31 28.23 35.58
C ARG A 596 8.75 28.61 36.99
N VAL A 597 10.01 28.39 37.38
CA VAL A 597 10.50 28.73 38.72
C VAL A 597 10.40 30.24 38.99
N GLU A 598 10.66 31.08 38.00
CA GLU A 598 10.52 32.54 38.08
C GLU A 598 9.05 32.96 38.31
N ARG A 599 8.09 32.38 37.57
CA ARG A 599 6.65 32.61 37.79
C ARG A 599 6.18 32.07 39.14
N ASP A 600 6.54 30.83 39.47
CA ASP A 600 6.17 30.17 40.73
C ASP A 600 6.74 30.97 41.93
N THR A 601 7.90 31.62 41.76
CA THR A 601 8.44 32.61 42.71
C THR A 601 7.58 33.87 42.74
N ASP A 602 7.26 34.48 41.60
CA ASP A 602 6.45 35.71 41.54
C ASP A 602 5.04 35.51 42.14
N GLU A 603 4.42 34.34 41.97
CA GLU A 603 3.14 33.96 42.60
C GLU A 603 3.26 33.91 44.14
N VAL A 604 4.38 33.42 44.68
CA VAL A 604 4.69 33.53 46.12
C VAL A 604 4.90 34.99 46.51
N LEU A 605 5.64 35.78 45.73
CA LEU A 605 5.95 37.18 46.04
C LEU A 605 4.72 38.11 46.00
N LEU A 606 3.70 37.80 45.19
CA LEU A 606 2.42 38.52 45.22
C LEU A 606 1.77 38.50 46.62
N GLY A 607 1.84 37.36 47.32
CA GLY A 607 1.38 37.23 48.71
C GLY A 607 2.26 37.98 49.74
N VAL A 608 3.41 38.49 49.31
CA VAL A 608 4.36 39.26 50.14
C VAL A 608 4.34 40.76 49.78
N HIS A 609 3.69 41.16 48.68
CA HIS A 609 3.80 42.51 48.12
C HIS A 609 3.34 43.63 49.06
N GLU A 610 2.30 43.41 49.88
CA GLU A 610 1.86 44.38 50.88
C GLU A 610 2.90 44.56 52.00
N ASN A 611 3.42 43.46 52.56
CA ASN A 611 4.49 43.48 53.55
C ASN A 611 5.79 44.09 53.00
N LEU A 612 6.10 43.84 51.73
CA LEU A 612 7.20 44.47 51.00
C LEU A 612 6.99 45.99 50.91
N THR A 613 5.79 46.43 50.52
CA THR A 613 5.42 47.85 50.41
C THR A 613 5.56 48.56 51.75
N LEU A 614 4.97 48.01 52.81
CA LEU A 614 5.01 48.57 54.16
C LEU A 614 6.44 48.60 54.73
N THR A 615 7.25 47.57 54.46
CA THR A 615 8.66 47.55 54.91
C THR A 615 9.52 48.54 54.13
N VAL A 616 9.29 48.69 52.83
CA VAL A 616 9.94 49.71 51.99
C VAL A 616 9.57 51.12 52.46
N LEU A 617 8.30 51.38 52.75
CA LEU A 617 7.84 52.67 53.29
C LEU A 617 8.46 52.94 54.66
N SER A 618 8.38 52.01 55.61
CA SER A 618 8.98 52.17 56.94
C SER A 618 10.51 52.33 56.89
N LEU A 619 11.19 51.71 55.92
CA LEU A 619 12.62 51.92 55.70
C LEU A 619 12.90 53.31 55.12
N TRP A 620 12.09 53.77 54.17
CA TRP A 620 12.19 55.10 53.58
C TRP A 620 11.99 56.19 54.64
N GLU A 621 10.85 56.17 55.34
CA GLU A 621 10.49 57.08 56.42
C GLU A 621 11.61 57.16 57.46
N ARG A 622 12.01 56.01 58.03
CA ARG A 622 13.08 55.91 59.05
C ARG A 622 14.41 56.49 58.57
N CYS A 623 14.83 56.21 57.34
CA CYS A 623 16.08 56.75 56.79
C CYS A 623 15.98 58.25 56.44
N THR A 624 14.79 58.79 56.19
CA THR A 624 14.58 60.24 56.00
C THR A 624 14.46 61.02 57.32
N GLU A 625 13.87 60.44 58.37
CA GLU A 625 13.76 61.05 59.70
C GLU A 625 15.07 60.97 60.48
N THR A 626 15.78 59.83 60.38
CA THR A 626 17.07 59.58 61.03
C THR A 626 18.14 59.19 60.00
N PRO A 627 18.59 60.13 59.15
CA PRO A 627 19.68 59.90 58.21
C PRO A 627 20.98 59.50 58.93
N ALA A 628 21.64 58.45 58.47
CA ALA A 628 22.86 57.95 59.10
C ALA A 628 24.03 58.93 58.91
N GLU A 629 24.75 59.26 59.98
CA GLU A 629 25.93 60.14 59.86
C GLU A 629 27.01 59.53 58.94
N PRO A 630 27.82 60.36 58.26
CA PRO A 630 28.76 59.88 57.24
C PRO A 630 29.86 58.94 57.73
N ASP A 631 30.11 58.87 59.04
CA ASP A 631 31.27 58.21 59.66
C ASP A 631 31.05 56.72 60.01
N LEU A 632 30.00 56.11 59.46
CA LEU A 632 29.92 54.64 59.37
C LEU A 632 30.92 54.16 58.32
N GLY A 633 32.07 53.68 58.77
CA GLY A 633 33.20 53.23 57.94
C GLY A 633 32.86 52.10 56.97
N LEU A 634 32.28 52.45 55.83
CA LEU A 634 32.14 51.60 54.65
C LEU A 634 33.55 51.28 54.12
N THR A 635 34.08 50.11 54.50
CA THR A 635 35.39 49.66 54.03
C THR A 635 35.42 49.55 52.52
N GLN A 636 36.63 49.63 51.95
CA GLN A 636 36.84 49.69 50.50
C GLN A 636 36.27 48.47 49.75
N ASP A 637 36.07 47.35 50.45
CA ASP A 637 35.40 46.14 49.97
C ASP A 637 33.93 46.39 49.53
N PHE A 638 33.22 47.29 50.22
CA PHE A 638 31.81 47.60 49.92
C PHE A 638 31.64 48.31 48.56
N GLN A 639 32.69 48.96 48.05
CA GLN A 639 32.68 49.57 46.71
C GLN A 639 32.96 48.56 45.58
N ASN A 640 33.58 47.42 45.89
CA ASN A 640 33.87 46.36 44.91
C ASN A 640 32.73 45.32 44.81
N SER A 641 31.72 45.39 45.69
CA SER A 641 30.54 44.52 45.67
C SER A 641 29.52 44.95 44.60
N SER A 642 29.83 44.65 43.34
CA SER A 642 29.07 45.07 42.14
C SER A 642 27.61 44.59 42.03
N VAL A 643 27.09 43.85 43.01
CA VAL A 643 25.81 43.13 42.92
C VAL A 643 24.69 43.75 43.77
N LEU A 644 24.98 44.41 44.90
CA LEU A 644 23.94 44.82 45.87
C LEU A 644 24.14 46.18 46.55
N THR A 645 24.58 47.20 45.80
CA THR A 645 24.29 48.62 46.12
C THR A 645 23.34 49.19 45.05
N PRO A 646 22.01 48.93 45.15
CA PRO A 646 21.04 49.34 44.13
C PRO A 646 20.87 50.87 43.99
N PHE A 647 21.48 51.65 44.89
CA PHE A 647 21.44 53.10 44.90
C PHE A 647 22.86 53.66 44.92
N THR A 648 23.24 54.41 43.87
CA THR A 648 24.48 55.18 43.84
C THR A 648 24.17 56.67 43.85
N ALA A 649 24.98 57.45 44.57
CA ALA A 649 24.77 58.90 44.70
C ALA A 649 25.02 59.69 43.40
N ALA A 650 25.52 59.05 42.34
CA ALA A 650 25.70 59.66 41.03
C ALA A 650 24.38 59.87 40.27
N GLU A 651 23.32 59.12 40.58
CA GLU A 651 22.09 59.05 39.79
C GLU A 651 20.86 59.66 40.49
N GLN A 652 20.95 59.97 41.78
CA GLN A 652 19.79 60.10 42.68
C GLN A 652 19.86 61.35 43.58
N TYR A 653 18.68 61.94 43.85
CA TYR A 653 18.53 63.32 44.32
C TYR A 653 18.25 63.40 45.82
N VAL A 654 19.05 62.66 46.58
CA VAL A 654 18.81 62.37 47.99
C VAL A 654 20.13 62.38 48.74
N ALA A 655 20.11 62.86 49.99
CA ALA A 655 21.32 63.01 50.80
C ALA A 655 22.05 61.67 50.97
N LEU A 656 23.38 61.70 50.86
CA LEU A 656 24.24 60.51 50.93
C LEU A 656 24.02 59.68 52.21
N SER A 657 23.72 60.35 53.32
CA SER A 657 23.33 59.74 54.61
C SER A 657 22.07 58.87 54.53
N ILE A 658 21.06 59.32 53.79
CA ILE A 658 19.80 58.58 53.54
C ILE A 658 20.09 57.39 52.61
N LEU A 659 20.86 57.61 51.52
CA LEU A 659 21.24 56.53 50.59
C LEU A 659 22.09 55.45 51.27
N ASN A 660 23.00 55.83 52.17
CA ASN A 660 23.79 54.90 52.99
C ASN A 660 22.89 54.12 53.97
N CYS A 661 22.00 54.80 54.68
CA CYS A 661 21.02 54.16 55.56
C CYS A 661 20.17 53.10 54.83
N VAL A 662 19.68 53.45 53.63
CA VAL A 662 18.91 52.53 52.77
C VAL A 662 19.79 51.37 52.31
N ASN A 663 20.95 51.61 51.68
CA ASN A 663 21.82 50.54 51.17
C ASN A 663 22.25 49.53 52.25
N VAL A 664 22.58 49.99 53.47
CA VAL A 664 22.97 49.13 54.59
C VAL A 664 21.77 48.32 55.11
N SER A 665 20.60 48.94 55.22
CA SER A 665 19.44 48.33 55.88
C SER A 665 18.61 47.45 54.93
N LEU A 666 18.54 47.79 53.64
CA LEU A 666 17.68 47.14 52.64
C LEU A 666 17.82 45.61 52.63
N LYS A 667 19.06 45.11 52.59
CA LYS A 667 19.33 43.68 52.48
C LYS A 667 18.89 42.90 53.72
N SER A 668 18.89 43.52 54.89
CA SER A 668 18.44 42.88 56.14
C SER A 668 16.92 42.98 56.31
N GLU A 669 16.31 44.12 56.03
CA GLU A 669 14.85 44.30 56.12
C GLU A 669 14.11 43.45 55.09
N LEU A 670 14.54 43.43 53.82
CA LEU A 670 13.90 42.59 52.80
C LEU A 670 14.12 41.09 53.03
N ARG A 671 15.18 40.70 53.76
CA ARG A 671 15.35 39.32 54.23
C ARG A 671 14.33 38.97 55.33
N LYS A 672 13.97 39.90 56.23
CA LYS A 672 12.88 39.67 57.20
C LYS A 672 11.54 39.49 56.49
N VAL A 673 11.26 40.33 55.49
CA VAL A 673 10.06 40.23 54.63
C VAL A 673 10.00 38.89 53.90
N ALA A 674 11.12 38.43 53.33
CA ALA A 674 11.21 37.12 52.71
C ALA A 674 10.94 35.99 53.71
N ILE A 675 11.54 36.01 54.91
CA ILE A 675 11.29 35.00 55.95
C ILE A 675 9.81 34.99 56.37
N ALA A 676 9.21 36.15 56.62
CA ALA A 676 7.82 36.25 57.04
C ALA A 676 6.82 35.85 55.93
N GLY A 677 7.11 36.21 54.69
CA GLY A 677 6.27 35.88 53.53
C GLY A 677 6.37 34.42 53.08
N VAL A 678 7.55 33.80 53.25
CA VAL A 678 7.81 32.38 52.92
C VAL A 678 7.45 31.45 54.08
N ALA A 679 6.96 31.97 55.21
CA ALA A 679 6.60 31.21 56.43
C ALA A 679 5.32 30.34 56.31
N ARG A 680 5.16 29.60 55.21
CA ARG A 680 4.40 28.34 55.22
C ARG A 680 5.25 27.28 55.95
N PRO A 681 4.65 26.35 56.73
CA PRO A 681 5.41 25.32 57.46
C PRO A 681 6.31 24.44 56.58
N ASP A 682 5.95 24.35 55.30
CA ASP A 682 6.49 23.46 54.28
C ASP A 682 7.75 24.00 53.56
N LEU A 683 8.10 25.28 53.69
CA LEU A 683 9.22 25.91 52.98
C LEU A 683 10.43 26.17 53.91
N VAL A 684 11.30 25.16 54.01
CA VAL A 684 12.52 25.22 54.83
C VAL A 684 13.49 26.32 54.29
N PRO A 685 14.03 27.22 55.14
CA PRO A 685 14.97 28.28 54.73
C PRO A 685 16.31 27.84 54.11
N ALA A 686 16.55 26.53 54.01
CA ALA A 686 17.71 25.94 53.34
C ALA A 686 17.42 25.53 51.87
N SER A 687 16.17 25.62 51.40
CA SER A 687 15.82 25.39 49.99
C SER A 687 16.44 26.48 49.10
N PRO A 688 17.10 26.17 47.96
CA PRO A 688 17.64 27.20 47.09
C PRO A 688 16.55 28.11 46.49
N PHE A 689 15.29 27.65 46.42
CA PHE A 689 14.12 28.46 46.04
C PHE A 689 13.94 29.69 46.94
N TYR A 690 14.25 29.57 48.24
CA TYR A 690 14.25 30.71 49.17
C TYR A 690 15.31 31.77 48.77
N GLY A 691 16.45 31.34 48.19
CA GLY A 691 17.45 32.25 47.62
C GLY A 691 16.91 33.06 46.44
N ILE A 692 16.23 32.40 45.49
CA ILE A 692 15.59 33.02 44.33
C ILE A 692 14.54 34.06 44.78
N ALA A 693 13.70 33.70 45.75
CA ALA A 693 12.69 34.58 46.32
C ALA A 693 13.28 35.82 47.00
N VAL A 694 14.35 35.66 47.79
CA VAL A 694 15.09 36.78 48.41
C VAL A 694 15.68 37.71 47.35
N GLU A 695 16.32 37.16 46.31
CA GLU A 695 16.94 37.97 45.26
C GLU A 695 15.91 38.78 44.45
N ARG A 696 14.78 38.16 44.09
CA ARG A 696 13.67 38.86 43.42
C ARG A 696 13.02 39.91 44.33
N LEU A 697 12.87 39.65 45.63
CA LEU A 697 12.40 40.66 46.60
C LEU A 697 13.36 41.84 46.71
N LEU A 698 14.69 41.62 46.70
CA LEU A 698 15.69 42.68 46.70
C LEU A 698 15.52 43.59 45.47
N VAL A 699 15.35 43.02 44.28
CA VAL A 699 15.13 43.78 43.03
C VAL A 699 13.79 44.53 43.04
N GLN A 700 12.70 43.91 43.53
CA GLN A 700 11.39 44.57 43.61
C GLN A 700 11.41 45.72 44.63
N GLY A 701 11.90 45.49 45.85
CA GLY A 701 11.99 46.53 46.88
C GLY A 701 12.90 47.68 46.49
N ALA A 702 14.01 47.39 45.78
CA ALA A 702 14.86 48.43 45.20
C ALA A 702 14.13 49.30 44.15
N ARG A 703 13.30 48.70 43.29
CA ARG A 703 12.46 49.47 42.34
C ARG A 703 11.42 50.34 43.05
N MET A 704 10.80 49.83 44.12
CA MET A 704 9.81 50.59 44.89
C MET A 704 10.44 51.78 45.61
N LEU A 705 11.58 51.57 46.28
CA LEU A 705 12.40 52.65 46.85
C LEU A 705 12.86 53.65 45.79
N SER A 706 13.28 53.19 44.61
CA SER A 706 13.57 54.10 43.48
C SER A 706 12.37 55.00 43.17
N GLY A 707 11.14 54.45 43.16
CA GLY A 707 9.91 55.23 43.03
C GLY A 707 9.75 56.36 44.06
N PHE A 708 9.95 56.06 45.35
CA PHE A 708 9.89 57.07 46.42
C PHE A 708 11.02 58.12 46.29
N LEU A 709 12.26 57.67 46.03
CA LEU A 709 13.41 58.52 45.68
C LEU A 709 13.12 59.44 44.48
N GLN A 710 12.22 59.05 43.55
CA GLN A 710 11.84 59.91 42.43
C GLN A 710 10.82 60.99 42.80
N LYS A 711 9.85 60.65 43.64
CA LYS A 711 8.72 61.52 43.98
C LYS A 711 9.14 62.71 44.83
N ASP A 712 9.85 62.43 45.93
CA ASP A 712 10.15 63.46 46.93
C ASP A 712 11.19 64.47 46.39
N ALA A 713 12.11 64.01 45.54
CA ALA A 713 13.01 64.87 44.77
C ALA A 713 12.27 65.85 43.83
N ALA A 714 11.15 65.44 43.23
CA ALA A 714 10.34 66.30 42.38
C ALA A 714 9.55 67.34 43.18
N GLU A 715 9.03 66.96 44.36
CA GLU A 715 8.35 67.89 45.28
C GLU A 715 9.33 68.93 45.87
N GLU A 716 10.56 68.53 46.20
CA GLU A 716 11.60 69.45 46.69
C GLU A 716 12.11 70.40 45.59
N LEU A 717 12.20 69.94 44.33
CA LEU A 717 12.39 70.81 43.17
C LEU A 717 11.28 71.86 43.09
N LEU A 718 10.01 71.45 43.19
CA LEU A 718 8.83 72.32 43.13
C LEU A 718 8.82 73.39 44.25
N LYS A 719 9.21 73.04 45.49
CA LYS A 719 9.40 74.01 46.58
C LYS A 719 10.47 75.06 46.23
N ASN A 720 11.63 74.62 45.75
CA ASN A 720 12.74 75.52 45.43
C ASN A 720 12.49 76.36 44.16
N PHE A 721 11.66 75.87 43.24
CA PHE A 721 11.13 76.64 42.12
C PHE A 721 10.19 77.75 42.59
N ARG A 722 9.21 77.42 43.45
CA ARG A 722 8.28 78.39 44.06
C ARG A 722 8.99 79.49 44.88
N ARG A 723 10.13 79.18 45.50
CA ARG A 723 10.99 80.18 46.18
C ARG A 723 11.59 81.24 45.24
N LYS A 724 11.63 81.02 43.91
CA LYS A 724 12.14 81.99 42.91
C LYS A 724 11.05 82.89 42.29
N ALA A 725 9.96 83.14 43.02
CA ALA A 725 8.81 83.96 42.62
C ALA A 725 9.08 85.32 41.92
N PRO A 726 10.15 86.09 42.23
CA PRO A 726 10.45 87.34 41.52
C PRO A 726 10.64 87.17 40.01
N ILE A 727 11.13 86.01 39.55
CA ILE A 727 11.34 85.70 38.12
C ILE A 727 10.01 85.41 37.43
N LEU A 728 9.11 84.66 38.08
CA LEU A 728 7.73 84.44 37.60
C LEU A 728 6.97 85.77 37.44
N THR A 729 7.27 86.76 38.29
CA THR A 729 6.63 88.09 38.26
C THR A 729 7.06 88.92 37.04
N SER A 730 8.35 88.93 36.69
CA SER A 730 8.83 89.66 35.51
C SER A 730 8.45 88.96 34.19
N VAL A 731 8.41 87.62 34.18
CA VAL A 731 7.99 86.82 33.02
C VAL A 731 6.49 86.95 32.75
N SER A 732 5.64 86.83 33.77
CA SER A 732 4.17 86.98 33.59
C SER A 732 3.79 88.38 33.12
N ALA A 733 4.43 89.44 33.62
CA ALA A 733 4.25 90.80 33.11
C ALA A 733 4.61 90.94 31.61
N LYS A 734 5.62 90.21 31.13
CA LYS A 734 6.03 90.20 29.72
C LYS A 734 5.08 89.38 28.83
N LEU A 735 4.52 88.28 29.35
CA LEU A 735 3.53 87.45 28.65
C LEU A 735 2.15 88.12 28.56
N ARG A 736 1.72 88.87 29.59
CA ARG A 736 0.45 89.63 29.61
C ARG A 736 0.37 90.76 28.57
N SER A 737 1.48 91.07 27.88
CA SER A 737 1.54 92.07 26.80
C SER A 737 1.51 91.50 25.38
N LEU A 738 1.42 90.17 25.24
CA LEU A 738 1.40 89.48 23.94
C LEU A 738 -0.02 89.06 23.52
N PRO A 739 -0.31 88.92 22.21
CA PRO A 739 -1.60 88.41 21.74
C PRO A 739 -1.83 86.96 22.20
N ALA A 740 -3.10 86.63 22.50
CA ALA A 740 -3.49 85.30 23.01
C ALA A 740 -3.14 84.14 22.06
N ALA A 741 -3.03 84.38 20.75
CA ALA A 741 -2.63 83.38 19.75
C ALA A 741 -1.16 82.95 19.89
N ASP A 742 -0.27 83.87 20.26
CA ASP A 742 1.18 83.64 20.32
C ASP A 742 1.64 83.16 21.71
N LEU A 743 0.73 83.18 22.69
CA LEU A 743 1.06 83.19 24.12
C LEU A 743 1.69 81.87 24.61
N LYS A 744 1.32 80.71 24.03
CA LYS A 744 1.98 79.43 24.35
C LYS A 744 3.39 79.35 23.77
N ALA A 745 3.55 79.52 22.46
CA ALA A 745 4.87 79.41 21.80
C ALA A 745 5.87 80.47 22.33
N SER A 746 5.36 81.68 22.62
CA SER A 746 6.14 82.73 23.27
C SER A 746 6.51 82.37 24.71
N CYS A 747 5.63 81.70 25.45
CA CYS A 747 5.97 81.18 26.78
C CYS A 747 7.08 80.13 26.69
N ASP A 748 6.94 79.11 25.83
CA ASP A 748 7.91 78.02 25.73
C ASP A 748 9.31 78.58 25.37
N SER A 749 9.39 79.57 24.47
CA SER A 749 10.64 80.29 24.17
C SER A 749 11.18 81.10 25.37
N LEU A 750 10.35 81.93 26.01
CA LEU A 750 10.79 82.82 27.09
C LEU A 750 11.17 82.03 28.35
N ALA A 751 10.50 80.90 28.61
CA ALA A 751 10.86 79.93 29.62
C ALA A 751 12.23 79.32 29.33
N ASN A 752 12.46 78.84 28.09
CA ASN A 752 13.76 78.30 27.68
C ASN A 752 14.89 79.32 27.85
N ASP A 753 14.71 80.59 27.46
CA ASP A 753 15.71 81.63 27.63
C ASP A 753 16.04 81.90 29.11
N GLN A 754 15.03 82.00 29.97
CA GLN A 754 15.24 82.22 31.41
C GLN A 754 15.82 81.00 32.12
N ILE A 755 15.42 79.78 31.73
CA ILE A 755 16.00 78.53 32.27
C ILE A 755 17.46 78.41 31.84
N ASN A 756 17.81 78.70 30.59
CA ASN A 756 19.20 78.71 30.14
C ASN A 756 20.04 79.75 30.89
N SER A 757 19.54 80.97 31.10
CA SER A 757 20.25 82.00 31.89
C SER A 757 20.40 81.61 33.37
N LEU A 758 19.42 80.91 33.95
CA LEU A 758 19.52 80.36 35.31
C LEU A 758 20.51 79.20 35.42
N VAL A 759 20.55 78.31 34.41
CA VAL A 759 21.51 77.21 34.34
C VAL A 759 22.93 77.78 34.22
N GLU A 760 23.17 78.73 33.32
CA GLU A 760 24.49 79.34 33.13
C GLU A 760 24.98 80.06 34.39
N LYS A 761 24.12 80.87 35.05
CA LYS A 761 24.45 81.47 36.36
C LYS A 761 24.66 80.46 37.49
N SER A 762 24.06 79.27 37.41
CA SER A 762 24.32 78.20 38.39
C SER A 762 25.63 77.45 38.15
N LEU A 763 26.19 77.52 36.94
CA LEU A 763 27.48 76.91 36.57
C LEU A 763 28.69 77.79 36.95
N GLU A 764 28.48 79.10 37.13
CA GLU A 764 29.48 80.06 37.64
C GLU A 764 29.75 79.91 39.16
N VAL A 765 28.87 79.22 39.89
CA VAL A 765 29.01 78.98 41.34
C VAL A 765 30.04 77.87 41.62
N GLN A 766 30.73 77.95 42.77
CA GLN A 766 31.80 77.01 43.11
C GLN A 766 31.33 75.54 43.13
N PRO A 767 32.22 74.56 42.82
CA PRO A 767 31.84 73.15 42.66
C PRO A 767 31.09 72.51 43.84
N GLN A 768 31.25 73.05 45.05
CA GLN A 768 30.65 72.53 46.29
C GLN A 768 29.17 72.94 46.47
N GLU A 769 28.69 73.97 45.77
CA GLU A 769 27.28 74.43 45.80
C GLU A 769 26.52 74.06 44.51
N ARG A 770 27.11 73.25 43.64
CA ARG A 770 26.45 72.79 42.42
C ARG A 770 25.28 71.89 42.77
N MET A 771 24.07 72.38 42.52
CA MET A 771 22.93 71.49 42.28
C MET A 771 23.32 70.52 41.16
N SER A 772 23.30 69.23 41.45
CA SER A 772 23.31 68.20 40.42
C SER A 772 22.00 68.31 39.60
N PHE A 773 22.00 67.81 38.36
CA PHE A 773 20.82 67.85 37.49
C PHE A 773 20.42 66.45 37.04
N ARG A 774 19.15 66.08 37.25
CA ARG A 774 18.60 64.72 37.04
C ARG A 774 18.24 64.43 35.58
N PHE A 775 19.13 64.80 34.68
CA PHE A 775 18.83 64.85 33.25
C PHE A 775 20.06 64.40 32.46
N ASN A 776 19.87 63.45 31.56
CA ASN A 776 20.92 62.84 30.75
C ASN A 776 21.50 63.83 29.73
N SER A 777 20.84 64.98 29.54
CA SER A 777 21.28 66.08 28.69
C SER A 777 20.71 67.43 29.14
N ARG A 778 21.35 68.54 28.73
CA ARG A 778 20.86 69.91 28.97
C ARG A 778 19.46 70.15 28.39
N SER A 779 19.09 69.50 27.27
CA SER A 779 17.77 69.65 26.65
C SER A 779 16.66 69.00 27.47
N GLU A 780 16.90 67.82 28.05
CA GLU A 780 15.90 67.11 28.87
C GLU A 780 15.51 67.92 30.13
N LEU A 781 16.50 68.56 30.77
CA LEU A 781 16.31 69.55 31.85
C LEU A 781 15.46 70.74 31.39
N VAL A 782 15.87 71.37 30.28
CA VAL A 782 15.24 72.59 29.75
C VAL A 782 13.79 72.33 29.33
N THR A 783 13.51 71.23 28.62
CA THR A 783 12.15 70.85 28.23
C THR A 783 11.26 70.59 29.45
N SER A 784 11.69 69.76 30.40
CA SER A 784 10.87 69.43 31.59
C SER A 784 10.57 70.66 32.44
N TRP A 785 11.55 71.57 32.61
CA TRP A 785 11.35 72.80 33.36
C TRP A 785 10.51 73.84 32.59
N SER A 786 10.63 73.94 31.28
CA SER A 786 9.85 74.88 30.47
C SER A 786 8.36 74.51 30.42
N GLU A 787 8.01 73.23 30.24
CA GLU A 787 6.63 72.76 30.31
C GLU A 787 5.99 73.04 31.67
N GLY A 788 6.71 72.76 32.77
CA GLY A 788 6.24 73.04 34.13
C GLY A 788 6.06 74.53 34.41
N LEU A 789 7.05 75.35 34.01
CA LEU A 789 7.03 76.80 34.13
C LEU A 789 5.87 77.42 33.34
N CYS A 790 5.68 77.01 32.08
CA CYS A 790 4.62 77.54 31.24
C CYS A 790 3.22 77.08 31.66
N LYS A 791 3.07 75.88 32.22
CA LYS A 791 1.78 75.41 32.74
C LYS A 791 1.27 76.28 33.89
N GLU A 792 2.13 76.68 34.83
CA GLU A 792 1.74 77.58 35.93
C GLU A 792 1.71 79.06 35.48
N LEU A 793 2.58 79.51 34.56
CA LEU A 793 2.50 80.86 34.01
C LEU A 793 1.21 81.11 33.23
N LEU A 794 0.82 80.19 32.34
CA LEU A 794 -0.43 80.30 31.58
C LEU A 794 -1.64 80.31 32.51
N LYS A 795 -1.63 79.48 33.55
CA LYS A 795 -2.65 79.51 34.61
C LYS A 795 -2.71 80.88 35.31
N THR A 796 -1.56 81.43 35.69
CA THR A 796 -1.41 82.78 36.29
C THR A 796 -1.60 83.93 35.27
N VAL A 797 -2.06 83.65 34.06
CA VAL A 797 -2.44 84.63 33.02
C VAL A 797 -3.90 84.43 32.58
N SER A 798 -4.48 83.24 32.79
CA SER A 798 -5.94 83.01 32.77
C SER A 798 -6.65 83.42 34.07
N GLU A 799 -5.88 83.62 35.16
CA GLU A 799 -6.28 84.19 36.46
C GLU A 799 -5.88 85.69 36.58
#